data_AF-A0A818YPB0-F1
#
_entry.id   AF-A0A818YPB0-F1
#
_cell.length_a   1.000
_cell.length_b   1.000
_cell.length_c   1.000
_cell.angle_alpha   90.00
_cell.angle_beta   90.00
_cell.angle_gamma   90.00
#
_symmetry.space_group_name_H-M   'P 1'
#
loop_
_entity.id
_entity.type
_entity.pdbx_description
1 polymer ?
#
loop_
_entity_poly.entity_id
_entity_poly.type
_entity_poly.pdbx_seq_one_letter_code
_entity_poly.pdbx_strand_id
1 'polypeptide(L)'
;MNTTFVWSTTEKGEKAILYNSYLYRLKRENQNGSLISICTFKWCSRIITLKNDAIIKTNGENHNHDLKLPENVRTMLCGLKHRRLTDVDEPVTKLYEDEVKRFVKPYKVIAFGSEQALNLLSINPHWNDDGTFRASPALFSQSYYLHVWDEFSMKPIVYSCCQDKSEECYHELLKLLLTYATKKNIILNPSSILIDFEQGMINAINDIFPQTAVKGCHFHFAQNIWKKVKKIQFTNIIALPLIPPTEIDNSMEKIIDELCNYDSKLDKLTDYVIKNDVEDARFAVQMWNHFNNIGIRPRTNNHLEGYHRQLNPRVRTDPDLRAWINETRSSEKSVMCRYEQEQAQKQTTRRRKGRFIQDDNKLMYAEKTYVQDKDFDAYQKTLRSVSHHYIHIIKDAKDSSDEKQHRSHEWQHTTSECSIPLNPNEADREHAVTEFLAQIDLIRLLIHKIRELTEDVKRIHQEMIEPLSDPQLGQQLDDKTADIKNLARNISQKLQRLEQAHKNQHVNQGNAQWRMTESHIFNITKEFYDIMNKYNEEYCEHRDRSGSRKTDDELEEIIEKGFQGAHTFSIMVDTEQIRQTAIFIEERHRDIQKLEHSIEELHDMFADLALLVTTQREMIDNIHQNVSKAAEYVIPAVQAVEEAVKIKTKSRKVNISI
;
A
#
# COMPACT_ATOMS: atom_id res chain seq x y z
N MET A 1 24.60 30.42 -31.17
CA MET A 1 23.59 29.85 -30.28
C MET A 1 22.63 30.96 -29.91
N ASN A 2 21.45 31.00 -30.51
CA ASN A 2 20.43 31.99 -30.15
C ASN A 2 19.93 31.67 -28.74
N THR A 3 20.36 32.44 -27.74
CA THR A 3 19.88 32.34 -26.36
C THR A 3 18.44 32.85 -26.32
N THR A 4 17.49 31.94 -26.53
CA THR A 4 16.05 32.24 -26.47
C THR A 4 15.63 32.44 -25.02
N PHE A 5 15.14 33.63 -24.68
CA PHE A 5 14.47 33.93 -23.43
C PHE A 5 13.10 34.53 -23.72
N VAL A 6 12.18 34.47 -22.74
CA VAL A 6 10.81 34.98 -22.89
C VAL A 6 10.58 36.13 -21.91
N TRP A 7 10.05 37.25 -22.40
CA TRP A 7 9.64 38.40 -21.59
C TRP A 7 8.30 38.13 -20.89
N SER A 8 8.15 38.63 -19.67
CA SER A 8 6.97 38.52 -18.81
C SER A 8 6.78 39.79 -17.98
N THR A 9 5.60 39.95 -17.40
CA THR A 9 5.30 41.04 -16.44
C THR A 9 4.72 40.44 -15.16
N THR A 10 4.99 41.02 -14.00
CA THR A 10 4.43 40.57 -12.71
C THR A 10 3.10 41.25 -12.39
N GLU A 11 2.36 40.75 -11.40
CA GLU A 11 1.13 41.38 -10.84
C GLU A 11 1.31 42.85 -10.45
N LYS A 12 2.54 43.28 -10.14
CA LYS A 12 2.88 44.67 -9.76
C LYS A 12 3.42 45.50 -10.94
N GLY A 13 3.35 44.99 -12.17
CA GLY A 13 3.86 45.65 -13.37
C GLY A 13 5.39 45.58 -13.55
N GLU A 14 6.10 44.75 -12.79
CA GLU A 14 7.55 44.61 -12.93
C GLU A 14 7.89 43.69 -14.12
N LYS A 15 8.89 44.04 -14.94
CA LYS A 15 9.36 43.18 -16.04
C LYS A 15 10.12 41.96 -15.50
N ALA A 16 9.85 40.78 -16.04
CA ALA A 16 10.52 39.52 -15.72
C ALA A 16 10.91 38.75 -17.00
N ILE A 17 11.83 37.80 -16.87
CA ILE A 17 12.44 37.05 -17.96
C ILE A 17 12.58 35.58 -17.56
N LEU A 18 12.16 34.67 -18.43
CA LEU A 18 12.40 33.23 -18.30
C LEU A 18 13.60 32.84 -19.17
N TYR A 19 14.66 32.31 -18.53
CA TYR A 19 15.90 31.90 -19.19
C TYR A 19 16.52 30.68 -18.48
N ASN A 20 16.95 29.67 -19.25
CA ASN A 20 17.54 28.42 -18.75
C ASN A 20 16.74 27.75 -17.61
N SER A 21 15.42 27.61 -17.76
CA SER A 21 14.55 27.06 -16.71
C SER A 21 14.55 27.87 -15.39
N TYR A 22 14.93 29.16 -15.40
CA TYR A 22 14.87 30.05 -14.24
C TYR A 22 14.22 31.39 -14.58
N LEU A 23 13.50 31.93 -13.60
CA LEU A 23 12.83 33.22 -13.71
C LEU A 23 13.67 34.33 -13.06
N TYR A 24 13.83 35.44 -13.78
CA TYR A 24 14.57 36.63 -13.37
C TYR A 24 13.65 37.85 -13.40
N ARG A 25 13.69 38.69 -12.37
CA ARG A 25 13.01 39.99 -12.35
C ARG A 25 13.99 41.11 -12.67
N LEU A 26 13.53 42.13 -13.39
CA LEU A 26 14.34 43.31 -13.70
C LEU A 26 14.64 44.07 -12.41
N LYS A 27 15.92 44.32 -12.13
CA LYS A 27 16.37 45.08 -10.96
C LYS A 27 16.66 46.53 -11.30
N ARG A 28 17.39 46.77 -12.39
CA ARG A 28 17.80 48.12 -12.82
C ARG A 28 18.24 48.15 -14.28
N GLU A 29 18.18 49.34 -14.85
CA GLU A 29 18.75 49.67 -16.16
C GLU A 29 20.00 50.53 -15.96
N ASN A 30 21.08 50.19 -16.67
CA ASN A 30 22.32 50.95 -16.65
C ASN A 30 22.29 52.06 -17.72
N GLN A 31 23.08 53.11 -17.53
CA GLN A 31 23.20 54.25 -18.47
C GLN A 31 23.60 53.86 -19.91
N ASN A 32 24.20 52.69 -20.09
CA ASN A 32 24.61 52.15 -21.39
C ASN A 32 23.51 51.31 -22.09
N GLY A 33 22.27 51.35 -21.59
CA GLY A 33 21.11 50.61 -22.10
C GLY A 33 21.11 49.12 -21.78
N SER A 34 21.97 48.66 -20.86
CA SER A 34 21.95 47.26 -20.39
C SER A 34 21.00 47.06 -19.21
N LEU A 35 20.23 45.97 -19.26
CA LEU A 35 19.25 45.60 -18.24
C LEU A 35 19.84 44.55 -17.31
N ILE A 36 19.83 44.80 -16.00
CA ILE A 36 20.27 43.85 -14.98
C ILE A 36 19.03 43.20 -14.37
N SER A 37 18.91 41.90 -14.56
CA SER A 37 17.84 41.09 -13.98
C SER A 37 18.42 40.09 -12.97
N ILE A 38 17.73 39.95 -11.84
CA ILE A 38 18.13 39.07 -10.74
C ILE A 38 17.14 37.92 -10.60
N CYS A 39 17.59 36.76 -10.15
CA CYS A 39 16.70 35.65 -9.90
C CYS A 39 15.58 36.03 -8.92
N THR A 40 14.38 35.51 -9.14
CA THR A 40 13.20 35.81 -8.29
C THR A 40 13.27 35.22 -6.89
N PHE A 41 14.16 34.25 -6.63
CA PHE A 41 14.37 33.71 -5.29
C PHE A 41 15.19 34.68 -4.43
N LYS A 42 14.64 35.09 -3.27
CA LYS A 42 15.20 36.15 -2.42
C LYS A 42 16.65 35.91 -1.97
N TRP A 43 17.03 34.65 -1.77
CA TRP A 43 18.35 34.22 -1.31
C TRP A 43 19.26 33.74 -2.45
N CYS A 44 18.83 33.90 -3.71
CA CYS A 44 19.65 33.61 -4.86
C CYS A 44 20.52 34.80 -5.25
N SER A 45 21.82 34.57 -5.46
CA SER A 45 22.76 35.59 -5.94
C SER A 45 22.89 35.65 -7.48
N ARG A 46 22.02 34.94 -8.22
CA ARG A 46 22.10 34.86 -9.70
C ARG A 46 21.63 36.12 -10.39
N ILE A 47 22.44 36.59 -11.33
CA ILE A 47 22.22 37.83 -12.09
C ILE A 47 22.52 37.57 -13.56
N ILE A 48 21.62 38.03 -14.43
CA ILE A 48 21.83 38.11 -15.88
C ILE A 48 21.81 39.57 -16.31
N THR A 49 22.64 39.89 -17.30
CA THR A 49 22.69 41.21 -17.94
C THR A 49 22.32 41.07 -19.40
N LEU A 50 21.35 41.87 -19.85
CA LEU A 50 20.88 41.89 -21.22
C LEU A 50 21.22 43.22 -21.90
N LYS A 51 21.46 43.19 -23.21
CA LYS A 51 21.57 44.37 -24.06
C LYS A 51 21.08 44.02 -25.46
N ASN A 52 20.23 44.85 -26.05
CA ASN A 52 19.62 44.62 -27.38
C ASN A 52 18.98 43.23 -27.52
N ASP A 53 18.17 42.82 -26.54
CA ASP A 53 17.52 41.50 -26.47
C ASP A 53 18.48 40.29 -26.61
N ALA A 54 19.72 40.45 -26.16
CA ALA A 54 20.68 39.36 -26.02
C ALA A 54 21.27 39.33 -24.61
N ILE A 55 21.47 38.11 -24.08
CA ILE A 55 22.16 37.93 -22.80
C ILE A 55 23.66 38.08 -23.04
N ILE A 56 24.24 39.12 -22.45
CA ILE A 56 25.65 39.50 -22.65
C ILE A 56 26.55 39.08 -21.49
N LYS A 57 25.99 38.82 -20.30
CA LYS A 57 26.75 38.40 -19.13
C LYS A 57 25.88 37.63 -18.13
N THR A 58 26.41 36.53 -17.61
CA THR A 58 25.88 35.80 -16.45
C THR A 58 26.99 35.71 -15.39
N ASN A 59 26.64 35.63 -14.11
CA ASN A 59 27.62 35.51 -13.03
C ASN A 59 27.95 34.05 -12.63
N GLY A 60 27.74 33.10 -13.56
CA GLY A 60 27.92 31.64 -13.40
C GLY A 60 26.69 30.83 -13.83
N GLU A 61 26.78 29.50 -13.77
CA GLU A 61 25.78 28.58 -14.35
C GLU A 61 24.74 28.05 -13.33
N ASN A 62 25.15 27.71 -12.10
CA ASN A 62 24.28 27.01 -11.13
C ASN A 62 23.59 27.94 -10.13
N HIS A 63 22.30 27.79 -9.81
CA HIS A 63 21.63 28.62 -8.80
C HIS A 63 21.88 28.09 -7.40
N ASN A 64 22.01 28.99 -6.41
CA ASN A 64 22.17 28.59 -5.01
C ASN A 64 20.95 27.82 -4.45
N HIS A 65 19.79 27.95 -5.11
CA HIS A 65 18.55 27.26 -4.79
C HIS A 65 18.25 26.08 -5.71
N ASP A 66 19.27 25.54 -6.37
CA ASP A 66 19.11 24.30 -7.11
C ASP A 66 18.85 23.16 -6.13
N LEU A 67 17.58 23.00 -5.77
CA LEU A 67 17.06 21.72 -5.32
C LEU A 67 17.55 20.68 -6.33
N LYS A 68 18.03 19.52 -5.86
CA LYS A 68 18.41 18.35 -6.69
C LYS A 68 17.19 17.74 -7.40
N LEU A 69 16.44 18.56 -8.13
CA LEU A 69 15.31 18.19 -8.95
C LEU A 69 15.83 18.04 -10.39
N PRO A 70 15.46 16.95 -11.09
CA PRO A 70 15.88 16.76 -12.48
C PRO A 70 15.37 17.93 -13.35
N GLU A 71 16.13 18.23 -14.42
CA GLU A 71 15.96 19.43 -15.26
C GLU A 71 14.51 19.64 -15.70
N ASN A 72 13.89 18.54 -16.14
CA ASN A 72 12.50 18.50 -16.57
C ASN A 72 11.53 19.02 -15.48
N VAL A 73 11.65 18.54 -14.24
CA VAL A 73 10.81 19.00 -13.11
C VAL A 73 11.06 20.48 -12.81
N ARG A 74 12.30 20.96 -12.98
CA ARG A 74 12.64 22.37 -12.79
C ARG A 74 11.99 23.25 -13.85
N THR A 75 12.01 22.82 -15.11
CA THR A 75 11.33 23.49 -16.22
C THR A 75 9.83 23.60 -15.95
N MET A 76 9.18 22.53 -15.48
CA MET A 76 7.76 22.55 -15.10
C MET A 76 7.45 23.56 -13.98
N LEU A 77 8.23 23.52 -12.89
CA LEU A 77 8.03 24.42 -11.75
C LEU A 77 8.25 25.90 -12.12
N CYS A 78 9.15 26.18 -13.05
CA CYS A 78 9.38 27.53 -13.54
C CYS A 78 8.31 27.98 -14.55
N GLY A 79 7.79 27.08 -15.38
CA GLY A 79 6.60 27.33 -16.21
C GLY A 79 5.38 27.70 -15.36
N LEU A 80 5.14 26.98 -14.26
CA LEU A 80 4.08 27.27 -13.29
C LEU A 80 4.19 28.67 -12.69
N LYS A 81 5.41 29.06 -12.29
CA LYS A 81 5.66 30.40 -11.75
C LYS A 81 5.45 31.49 -12.80
N HIS A 82 5.84 31.25 -14.04
CA HIS A 82 5.64 32.18 -15.13
C HIS A 82 4.14 32.37 -15.42
N ARG A 83 3.40 31.27 -15.56
CA ARG A 83 1.93 31.28 -15.75
C ARG A 83 1.20 32.00 -14.63
N ARG A 84 1.61 31.80 -13.37
CA ARG A 84 1.07 32.56 -12.23
C ARG A 84 1.29 34.08 -12.37
N LEU A 85 2.37 34.50 -13.03
CA LEU A 85 2.64 35.92 -13.24
C LEU A 85 1.86 36.49 -14.43
N THR A 86 1.54 35.68 -15.44
CA THR A 86 0.87 36.12 -16.66
C THR A 86 -0.65 35.95 -16.63
N ASP A 87 -1.16 34.92 -15.97
CA ASP A 87 -2.58 34.57 -15.85
C ASP A 87 -3.05 34.75 -14.40
N VAL A 88 -3.14 36.00 -13.96
CA VAL A 88 -3.46 36.37 -12.56
C VAL A 88 -4.88 35.98 -12.17
N ASP A 89 -5.79 35.94 -13.14
CA ASP A 89 -7.22 35.66 -12.93
C ASP A 89 -7.56 34.15 -12.94
N GLU A 90 -6.61 33.29 -13.33
CA GLU A 90 -6.84 31.86 -13.44
C GLU A 90 -6.55 31.15 -12.10
N PRO A 91 -7.43 30.25 -11.60
CA PRO A 91 -7.21 29.55 -10.35
C PRO A 91 -5.87 28.80 -10.35
N VAL A 92 -5.11 28.91 -9.25
CA VAL A 92 -3.79 28.25 -9.10
C VAL A 92 -3.86 26.74 -9.38
N THR A 93 -4.97 26.10 -9.02
CA THR A 93 -5.22 24.68 -9.32
C THR A 93 -5.30 24.39 -10.81
N LYS A 94 -5.99 25.25 -11.58
CA LYS A 94 -6.12 25.10 -13.04
C LYS A 94 -4.80 25.39 -13.76
N LEU A 95 -4.09 26.44 -13.34
CA LEU A 95 -2.72 26.71 -13.83
C LEU A 95 -1.78 25.54 -13.54
N TYR A 96 -1.91 24.94 -12.36
CA TYR A 96 -1.18 23.74 -11.98
C TYR A 96 -1.49 22.58 -12.90
N GLU A 97 -2.77 22.23 -13.03
CA GLU A 97 -3.21 21.16 -13.91
C GLU A 97 -2.73 21.35 -15.36
N ASP A 98 -2.87 22.54 -15.92
CA ASP A 98 -2.53 22.82 -17.31
C ASP A 98 -1.02 22.75 -17.57
N GLU A 99 -0.20 23.24 -16.64
CA GLU A 99 1.25 23.19 -16.81
C GLU A 99 1.80 21.79 -16.55
N VAL A 100 1.25 21.05 -15.58
CA VAL A 100 1.61 19.65 -15.39
C VAL A 100 1.11 18.83 -16.61
N LYS A 101 -0.08 19.10 -17.15
CA LYS A 101 -0.56 18.50 -18.42
C LYS A 101 0.40 18.82 -19.57
N ARG A 102 0.85 20.08 -19.71
CA ARG A 102 1.77 20.52 -20.77
C ARG A 102 3.17 19.92 -20.61
N PHE A 103 3.64 19.77 -19.37
CA PHE A 103 4.91 19.16 -19.04
C PHE A 103 4.91 17.65 -19.22
N VAL A 104 3.85 16.96 -18.81
CA VAL A 104 3.72 15.50 -18.92
C VAL A 104 3.40 15.08 -20.35
N LYS A 105 2.63 15.86 -21.12
CA LYS A 105 2.30 15.54 -22.53
C LYS A 105 3.48 15.10 -23.42
N PRO A 106 4.67 15.71 -23.35
CA PRO A 106 5.84 15.28 -24.13
C PRO A 106 6.55 14.03 -23.58
N TYR A 107 6.31 13.62 -22.33
CA TYR A 107 6.96 12.46 -21.71
C TYR A 107 5.99 11.28 -21.59
N LYS A 108 6.23 10.23 -22.39
CA LYS A 108 5.45 8.97 -22.30
C LYS A 108 5.66 8.25 -20.96
N VAL A 109 6.83 8.42 -20.34
CA VAL A 109 7.23 7.73 -19.10
C VAL A 109 7.98 8.68 -18.17
N ILE A 110 7.73 8.55 -16.88
CA ILE A 110 8.59 9.09 -15.82
C ILE A 110 9.01 7.93 -14.90
N ALA A 111 10.30 7.82 -14.57
CA ALA A 111 10.81 6.80 -13.67
C ALA A 111 11.79 7.38 -12.63
N PHE A 112 11.80 6.76 -11.46
CA PHE A 112 12.63 7.09 -10.30
C PHE A 112 13.32 5.83 -9.78
N GLY A 113 14.61 5.96 -9.45
CA GLY A 113 15.40 4.94 -8.79
C GLY A 113 16.76 5.50 -8.38
N SER A 114 17.17 5.20 -7.15
CA SER A 114 18.52 5.54 -6.65
C SER A 114 19.61 4.70 -7.31
N GLU A 115 20.86 5.13 -7.12
CA GLU A 115 22.03 4.38 -7.58
C GLU A 115 22.14 3.02 -6.87
N GLN A 116 21.83 2.97 -5.57
CA GLN A 116 21.77 1.74 -4.78
C GLN A 116 20.71 0.78 -5.33
N ALA A 117 19.53 1.30 -5.71
CA ALA A 117 18.50 0.56 -6.40
C ALA A 117 19.02 -0.10 -7.70
N LEU A 118 19.72 0.65 -8.55
CA LEU A 118 20.25 0.09 -9.80
C LEU A 118 21.35 -0.95 -9.58
N ASN A 119 22.18 -0.77 -8.56
CA ASN A 119 23.15 -1.79 -8.16
C ASN A 119 22.46 -3.08 -7.75
N LEU A 120 21.34 -3.01 -7.03
CA LEU A 120 20.53 -4.18 -6.70
C LEU A 120 19.96 -4.85 -7.95
N LEU A 121 19.49 -4.10 -8.95
CA LEU A 121 19.06 -4.66 -10.24
C LEU A 121 20.21 -5.34 -10.99
N SER A 122 21.42 -4.79 -10.92
CA SER A 122 22.61 -5.36 -11.56
C SER A 122 23.05 -6.68 -10.91
N ILE A 123 23.01 -6.75 -9.59
CA ILE A 123 23.45 -7.94 -8.82
C ILE A 123 22.42 -9.07 -8.91
N ASN A 124 21.12 -8.73 -8.99
CA ASN A 124 20.06 -9.73 -9.03
C ASN A 124 19.71 -10.12 -10.48
N PRO A 125 19.92 -11.37 -10.89
CA PRO A 125 19.68 -11.81 -12.28
C PRO A 125 18.20 -11.98 -12.62
N HIS A 126 17.32 -11.93 -11.63
CA HIS A 126 15.89 -12.18 -11.80
C HIS A 126 15.09 -10.99 -11.32
N TRP A 127 14.35 -10.38 -12.25
CA TRP A 127 13.49 -9.25 -11.95
C TRP A 127 12.03 -9.64 -12.05
N ASN A 128 11.18 -8.83 -11.44
CA ASN A 128 9.73 -8.93 -11.52
C ASN A 128 9.18 -7.55 -11.88
N ASP A 129 8.16 -7.51 -12.72
CA ASP A 129 7.39 -6.29 -12.95
C ASP A 129 5.96 -6.42 -12.44
N ASP A 130 5.37 -5.27 -12.10
CA ASP A 130 3.92 -5.11 -11.91
C ASP A 130 3.51 -3.68 -12.24
N GLY A 131 2.26 -3.52 -12.67
CA GLY A 131 1.68 -2.21 -12.86
C GLY A 131 0.29 -2.09 -12.23
N THR A 132 0.07 -0.99 -11.50
CA THR A 132 -1.21 -0.67 -10.86
C THR A 132 -1.82 0.63 -11.39
N PHE A 133 -3.13 0.60 -11.62
CA PHE A 133 -3.92 1.74 -12.10
C PHE A 133 -4.34 2.68 -10.96
N ARG A 134 -4.60 2.14 -9.77
CA ARG A 134 -5.26 2.87 -8.68
C ARG A 134 -4.38 3.93 -8.04
N ALA A 135 -3.08 3.68 -7.99
CA ALA A 135 -2.07 4.57 -7.43
C ALA A 135 -1.28 5.25 -8.56
N SER A 136 -1.95 5.59 -9.68
CA SER A 136 -1.33 6.32 -10.79
C SER A 136 -1.79 7.77 -10.85
N PRO A 137 -0.88 8.75 -10.99
CA PRO A 137 -1.29 10.13 -11.10
C PRO A 137 -2.22 10.34 -12.30
N ALA A 138 -3.22 11.21 -12.18
CA ALA A 138 -4.29 11.38 -13.19
C ALA A 138 -3.83 11.68 -14.64
N LEU A 139 -2.56 12.05 -14.84
CA LEU A 139 -1.96 12.32 -16.15
C LEU A 139 -1.32 11.09 -16.80
N PHE A 140 -1.22 9.99 -16.06
CA PHE A 140 -0.69 8.71 -16.48
C PHE A 140 -1.78 7.65 -16.35
N SER A 141 -1.78 6.67 -17.24
CA SER A 141 -2.76 5.59 -17.18
C SER A 141 -2.39 4.55 -16.14
N GLN A 142 -1.10 4.39 -15.83
CA GLN A 142 -0.61 3.30 -14.97
C GLN A 142 0.68 3.69 -14.25
N SER A 143 0.78 3.30 -12.97
CA SER A 143 2.07 3.26 -12.26
C SER A 143 2.68 1.88 -12.44
N TYR A 144 3.97 1.83 -12.69
CA TYR A 144 4.69 0.62 -13.07
C TYR A 144 5.97 0.47 -12.23
N TYR A 145 6.23 -0.73 -11.74
CA TYR A 145 7.26 -0.98 -10.74
C TYR A 145 8.13 -2.16 -11.14
N LEU A 146 9.45 -2.01 -11.02
CA LEU A 146 10.38 -3.13 -11.12
C LEU A 146 10.83 -3.54 -9.73
N HIS A 147 10.82 -4.83 -9.50
CA HIS A 147 11.17 -5.43 -8.24
C HIS A 147 12.27 -6.48 -8.44
N VAL A 148 13.02 -6.73 -7.38
CA VAL A 148 14.02 -7.80 -7.32
C VAL A 148 13.78 -8.70 -6.12
N TRP A 149 14.05 -9.98 -6.30
CA TRP A 149 14.16 -10.95 -5.21
C TRP A 149 15.63 -11.06 -4.80
N ASP A 150 15.95 -10.69 -3.56
CA ASP A 150 17.21 -11.12 -2.95
C ASP A 150 16.99 -12.36 -2.06
N GLU A 151 18.00 -12.75 -1.29
CA GLU A 151 17.94 -13.94 -0.41
C GLU A 151 16.79 -13.88 0.62
N PHE A 152 16.30 -12.69 0.96
CA PHE A 152 15.41 -12.49 2.10
C PHE A 152 13.99 -12.09 1.72
N SER A 153 13.83 -11.18 0.76
CA SER A 153 12.51 -10.64 0.42
C SER A 153 12.45 -9.89 -0.92
N MET A 154 11.25 -9.81 -1.50
CA MET A 154 10.99 -8.95 -2.67
C MET A 154 11.05 -7.46 -2.31
N LYS A 155 11.69 -6.68 -3.19
CA LYS A 155 11.91 -5.24 -2.99
C LYS A 155 11.52 -4.46 -4.25
N PRO A 156 10.65 -3.44 -4.16
CA PRO A 156 10.46 -2.47 -5.24
C PRO A 156 11.69 -1.58 -5.36
N ILE A 157 12.22 -1.47 -6.57
CA ILE A 157 13.50 -0.82 -6.84
C ILE A 157 13.33 0.37 -7.78
N VAL A 158 12.55 0.20 -8.86
CA VAL A 158 12.26 1.27 -9.80
C VAL A 158 10.78 1.59 -9.73
N TYR A 159 10.48 2.87 -9.63
CA TYR A 159 9.14 3.42 -9.49
C TYR A 159 8.85 4.29 -10.69
N SER A 160 7.85 3.93 -11.50
CA SER A 160 7.57 4.65 -12.73
C SER A 160 6.09 4.86 -12.97
N CYS A 161 5.76 5.78 -13.86
CA CYS A 161 4.41 6.01 -14.36
C CYS A 161 4.45 6.15 -15.88
N CYS A 162 3.50 5.46 -16.51
CA CYS A 162 3.40 5.23 -17.95
C CYS A 162 2.12 5.89 -18.46
N GLN A 163 2.23 6.62 -19.57
CA GLN A 163 1.11 7.38 -20.14
C GLN A 163 0.01 6.45 -20.64
N ASP A 164 0.39 5.30 -21.19
CA ASP A 164 -0.49 4.24 -21.68
C ASP A 164 0.21 2.88 -21.58
N LYS A 165 -0.44 1.83 -22.10
CA LYS A 165 0.06 0.44 -22.15
C LYS A 165 0.65 0.07 -23.52
N SER A 166 1.09 1.05 -24.30
CA SER A 166 1.66 0.77 -25.62
C SER A 166 3.04 0.15 -25.48
N GLU A 167 3.39 -0.67 -26.46
CA GLU A 167 4.74 -1.22 -26.61
C GLU A 167 5.82 -0.11 -26.64
N GLU A 168 5.51 1.01 -27.29
CA GLU A 168 6.39 2.18 -27.34
C GLU A 168 6.65 2.78 -25.96
N CYS A 169 5.63 2.82 -25.10
CA CYS A 169 5.74 3.31 -23.73
C CYS A 169 6.67 2.41 -22.91
N TYR A 170 6.51 1.09 -23.00
CA TYR A 170 7.38 0.13 -22.32
C TYR A 170 8.82 0.16 -22.84
N HIS A 171 8.99 0.33 -24.15
CA HIS A 171 10.30 0.55 -24.76
C HIS A 171 11.00 1.79 -24.18
N GLU A 172 10.31 2.91 -24.07
CA GLU A 172 10.86 4.14 -23.49
C GLU A 172 11.23 3.96 -22.01
N LEU A 173 10.41 3.25 -21.23
CA LEU A 173 10.70 2.94 -19.83
C LEU A 173 12.03 2.18 -19.68
N LEU A 174 12.18 1.08 -20.41
CA LEU A 174 13.37 0.23 -20.32
C LEU A 174 14.62 0.91 -20.91
N LYS A 175 14.49 1.70 -21.98
CA LYS A 175 15.59 2.51 -22.52
C LYS A 175 16.05 3.58 -21.55
N LEU A 176 15.12 4.24 -20.86
CA LEU A 176 15.45 5.25 -19.86
C LEU A 176 16.22 4.61 -18.69
N LEU A 177 15.79 3.43 -18.24
CA LEU A 177 16.48 2.66 -17.21
C LEU A 177 17.91 2.31 -17.65
N LEU A 178 18.09 1.73 -18.84
CA LEU A 178 19.41 1.34 -19.36
C LEU A 178 20.32 2.55 -19.53
N THR A 179 19.82 3.63 -20.12
CA THR A 179 20.58 4.89 -20.32
C THR A 179 21.09 5.45 -19.00
N TYR A 180 20.24 5.45 -17.96
CA TYR A 180 20.62 5.96 -16.65
C TYR A 180 21.62 5.04 -15.95
N ALA A 181 21.46 3.72 -16.06
CA ALA A 181 22.44 2.75 -15.55
C ALA A 181 23.81 2.90 -16.24
N THR A 182 23.84 3.05 -17.58
CA THR A 182 25.08 3.27 -18.34
C THR A 182 25.78 4.56 -17.91
N LYS A 183 25.04 5.66 -17.70
CA LYS A 183 25.62 6.92 -17.17
C LYS A 183 26.28 6.75 -15.80
N LYS A 184 25.84 5.76 -15.03
CA LYS A 184 26.39 5.41 -13.72
C LYS A 184 27.42 4.28 -13.77
N ASN A 185 27.81 3.83 -14.97
CA ASN A 185 28.68 2.67 -15.18
C ASN A 185 28.15 1.37 -14.55
N ILE A 186 26.82 1.22 -14.45
CA ILE A 186 26.15 0.02 -13.96
C ILE A 186 25.68 -0.79 -15.17
N ILE A 187 26.03 -2.07 -15.20
CA ILE A 187 25.62 -2.99 -16.26
C ILE A 187 24.37 -3.73 -15.81
N LEU A 188 23.30 -3.61 -16.58
CA LEU A 188 22.06 -4.33 -16.36
C LEU A 188 21.98 -5.48 -17.36
N ASN A 189 21.96 -6.72 -16.86
CA ASN A 189 21.85 -7.91 -17.69
C ASN A 189 21.01 -8.99 -16.97
N PRO A 190 19.68 -8.82 -16.89
CA PRO A 190 18.84 -9.80 -16.22
C PRO A 190 18.84 -11.12 -16.99
N SER A 191 19.03 -12.24 -16.29
CA SER A 191 18.84 -13.57 -16.86
C SER A 191 17.37 -13.85 -17.14
N SER A 192 16.46 -13.26 -16.37
CA SER A 192 15.02 -13.36 -16.65
C SER A 192 14.21 -12.24 -16.02
N ILE A 193 13.04 -11.96 -16.60
CA ILE A 193 12.05 -11.04 -16.02
C ILE A 193 10.71 -11.78 -15.93
N LEU A 194 10.12 -11.84 -14.74
CA LEU A 194 8.77 -12.36 -14.51
C LEU A 194 7.76 -11.23 -14.71
N ILE A 195 6.86 -11.41 -15.66
CA ILE A 195 5.94 -10.39 -16.12
C ILE A 195 4.50 -10.89 -16.19
N ASP A 196 3.59 -9.94 -16.36
CA ASP A 196 2.23 -10.22 -16.82
C ASP A 196 2.18 -10.47 -18.34
N PHE A 197 1.14 -11.16 -18.82
CA PHE A 197 1.00 -11.56 -20.24
C PHE A 197 0.66 -10.39 -21.19
N GLU A 198 1.36 -9.26 -21.06
CA GLU A 198 1.22 -8.07 -21.89
C GLU A 198 2.23 -8.10 -23.06
N GLN A 199 1.73 -8.27 -24.28
CA GLN A 199 2.57 -8.42 -25.49
C GLN A 199 3.55 -7.26 -25.71
N GLY A 200 3.11 -6.01 -25.46
CA GLY A 200 3.96 -4.84 -25.67
C GLY A 200 5.20 -4.84 -24.77
N MET A 201 5.07 -5.30 -23.52
CA MET A 201 6.22 -5.41 -22.61
C MET A 201 7.16 -6.55 -23.04
N ILE A 202 6.61 -7.68 -23.51
CA ILE A 202 7.41 -8.81 -24.03
C ILE A 202 8.28 -8.36 -25.19
N ASN A 203 7.69 -7.66 -26.16
CA ASN A 203 8.41 -7.16 -27.32
C ASN A 203 9.51 -6.17 -26.88
N ALA A 204 9.19 -5.22 -26.00
CA ALA A 204 10.16 -4.26 -25.47
C ALA A 204 11.33 -4.92 -24.71
N ILE A 205 11.07 -5.98 -23.93
CA ILE A 205 12.13 -6.74 -23.24
C ILE A 205 13.00 -7.47 -24.26
N ASN A 206 12.41 -8.15 -25.25
CA ASN A 206 13.18 -8.91 -26.24
C ASN A 206 14.08 -8.00 -27.09
N ASP A 207 13.64 -6.77 -27.37
CA ASP A 207 14.43 -5.80 -28.14
C ASP A 207 15.57 -5.19 -27.31
N ILE A 208 15.33 -4.88 -26.03
CA ILE A 208 16.31 -4.20 -25.17
C ILE A 208 17.26 -5.18 -24.47
N PHE A 209 16.75 -6.35 -24.08
CA PHE A 209 17.49 -7.43 -23.43
C PHE A 209 17.29 -8.77 -24.18
N PRO A 210 17.90 -8.97 -25.35
CA PRO A 210 17.65 -10.13 -26.21
C PRO A 210 18.02 -11.49 -25.61
N GLN A 211 18.89 -11.50 -24.59
CA GLN A 211 19.33 -12.72 -23.91
C GLN A 211 18.48 -13.05 -22.66
N THR A 212 17.56 -12.18 -22.28
CA THR A 212 16.74 -12.33 -21.09
C THR A 212 15.59 -13.28 -21.34
N ALA A 213 15.43 -14.28 -20.48
CA ALA A 213 14.26 -15.15 -20.52
C ALA A 213 13.03 -14.43 -19.96
N VAL A 214 12.05 -14.16 -20.81
CA VAL A 214 10.74 -13.64 -20.36
C VAL A 214 9.93 -14.78 -19.74
N LYS A 215 9.39 -14.56 -18.54
CA LYS A 215 8.56 -15.55 -17.83
C LYS A 215 7.20 -14.97 -17.50
N GLY A 216 6.13 -15.74 -17.70
CA GLY A 216 4.77 -15.35 -17.35
C GLY A 216 4.40 -15.68 -15.90
N CYS A 217 3.72 -14.76 -15.22
CA CYS A 217 3.24 -14.96 -13.85
C CYS A 217 2.21 -16.11 -13.74
N HIS A 218 2.48 -17.11 -12.88
CA HIS A 218 1.58 -18.26 -12.69
C HIS A 218 0.20 -17.85 -12.15
N PHE A 219 0.15 -16.82 -11.29
CA PHE A 219 -1.12 -16.32 -10.76
C PHE A 219 -2.00 -15.75 -11.88
N HIS A 220 -1.44 -14.93 -12.77
CA HIS A 220 -2.19 -14.36 -13.89
C HIS A 220 -2.57 -15.41 -14.95
N PHE A 221 -1.72 -16.42 -15.17
CA PHE A 221 -2.08 -17.60 -15.96
C PHE A 221 -3.34 -18.27 -15.39
N ALA A 222 -3.29 -18.65 -14.11
CA ALA A 222 -4.39 -19.33 -13.45
C ALA A 222 -5.66 -18.46 -13.37
N GLN A 223 -5.52 -17.15 -13.13
CA GLN A 223 -6.63 -16.20 -13.09
C GLN A 223 -7.32 -16.06 -14.45
N ASN A 224 -6.55 -15.98 -15.54
CA ASN A 224 -7.09 -15.87 -16.90
C ASN A 224 -7.86 -17.12 -17.32
N ILE A 225 -7.37 -18.30 -16.94
CA ILE A 225 -8.05 -19.57 -17.16
C ILE A 225 -9.33 -19.63 -16.32
N TRP A 226 -9.26 -19.30 -15.03
CA TRP A 226 -10.41 -19.29 -14.14
C TRP A 226 -11.55 -18.38 -14.65
N LYS A 227 -11.22 -17.18 -15.16
CA LYS A 227 -12.18 -16.23 -15.75
C LYS A 227 -12.99 -16.82 -16.91
N LYS A 228 -12.44 -17.80 -17.64
CA LYS A 228 -13.11 -18.46 -18.76
C LYS A 228 -13.90 -19.69 -18.33
N VAL A 229 -13.40 -20.45 -17.36
CA VAL A 229 -13.99 -21.73 -16.95
C VAL A 229 -15.15 -21.56 -15.97
N LYS A 230 -15.14 -20.51 -15.11
CA LYS A 230 -16.19 -19.99 -14.18
C LYS A 230 -17.05 -20.96 -13.33
N LYS A 231 -17.11 -22.27 -13.60
CA LYS A 231 -18.04 -23.23 -12.97
C LYS A 231 -17.52 -24.68 -12.87
N ILE A 232 -16.34 -25.00 -13.43
CA ILE A 232 -15.84 -26.39 -13.44
C ILE A 232 -14.50 -26.48 -12.70
N GLN A 233 -14.35 -27.47 -11.81
CA GLN A 233 -13.18 -27.67 -10.95
C GLN A 233 -12.02 -28.35 -11.71
N PHE A 234 -11.44 -27.69 -12.71
CA PHE A 234 -10.26 -28.22 -13.39
C PHE A 234 -8.97 -27.73 -12.74
N THR A 235 -8.65 -28.31 -11.58
CA THR A 235 -7.36 -28.12 -10.88
C THR A 235 -6.17 -28.52 -11.76
N ASN A 236 -6.37 -29.49 -12.67
CA ASN A 236 -5.36 -29.98 -13.59
C ASN A 236 -4.83 -28.89 -14.55
N ILE A 237 -5.70 -27.99 -15.02
CA ILE A 237 -5.31 -26.92 -15.96
C ILE A 237 -4.44 -25.87 -15.25
N ILE A 238 -4.77 -25.53 -14.00
CA ILE A 238 -4.00 -24.57 -13.19
C ILE A 238 -2.59 -25.12 -12.86
N ALA A 239 -2.44 -26.44 -12.88
CA ALA A 239 -1.16 -27.11 -12.65
C ALA A 239 -0.24 -27.15 -13.88
N LEU A 240 -0.72 -26.87 -15.10
CA LEU A 240 0.07 -26.97 -16.34
C LEU A 240 1.44 -26.25 -16.28
N PRO A 241 1.55 -25.04 -15.72
CA PRO A 241 2.84 -24.35 -15.56
C PRO A 241 3.84 -25.11 -14.68
N LEU A 242 3.39 -26.07 -13.88
CA LEU A 242 4.21 -26.85 -12.97
C LEU A 242 4.48 -28.26 -13.52
N ILE A 243 3.98 -28.62 -14.70
CA ILE A 243 4.19 -29.93 -15.30
C ILE A 243 5.51 -29.92 -16.08
N PRO A 244 6.29 -31.02 -16.09
CA PRO A 244 7.49 -31.12 -16.91
C PRO A 244 7.15 -30.88 -18.39
N PRO A 245 7.94 -30.08 -19.13
CA PRO A 245 7.61 -29.77 -20.54
C PRO A 245 7.34 -30.98 -21.43
N THR A 246 7.98 -32.12 -21.15
CA THR A 246 7.80 -33.39 -21.88
C THR A 246 6.45 -34.06 -21.64
N GLU A 247 5.77 -33.73 -20.54
CA GLU A 247 4.49 -34.32 -20.13
C GLU A 247 3.31 -33.39 -20.43
N ILE A 248 3.56 -32.17 -20.92
CA ILE A 248 2.52 -31.16 -21.15
C ILE A 248 1.55 -31.63 -22.21
N ASP A 249 2.03 -32.10 -23.36
CA ASP A 249 1.16 -32.53 -24.47
C ASP A 249 0.23 -33.66 -24.03
N ASN A 250 0.77 -34.71 -23.41
CA ASN A 250 0.01 -35.83 -22.85
C ASN A 250 -1.01 -35.37 -21.78
N SER A 251 -0.63 -34.41 -20.94
CA SER A 251 -1.51 -33.87 -19.90
C SER A 251 -2.63 -33.01 -20.49
N MET A 252 -2.33 -32.26 -21.55
CA MET A 252 -3.26 -31.43 -22.29
C MET A 252 -4.29 -32.28 -23.03
N GLU A 253 -3.86 -33.36 -23.70
CA GLU A 253 -4.77 -34.32 -24.33
C GLU A 253 -5.75 -34.91 -23.31
N LYS A 254 -5.27 -35.39 -22.16
CA LYS A 254 -6.13 -35.89 -21.08
C LYS A 254 -7.13 -34.85 -20.59
N ILE A 255 -6.68 -33.60 -20.44
CA ILE A 255 -7.54 -32.49 -20.05
C ILE A 255 -8.60 -32.23 -21.13
N ILE A 256 -8.22 -32.20 -22.40
CA ILE A 256 -9.13 -31.99 -23.54
C ILE A 256 -10.17 -33.11 -23.59
N ASP A 257 -9.78 -34.37 -23.40
CA ASP A 257 -10.70 -35.50 -23.33
C ASP A 257 -11.67 -35.38 -22.14
N GLU A 258 -11.18 -35.00 -20.96
CA GLU A 258 -12.01 -34.72 -19.79
C GLU A 258 -13.00 -33.57 -20.06
N LEU A 259 -12.58 -32.55 -20.82
CA LEU A 259 -13.37 -31.37 -21.18
C LEU A 259 -14.47 -31.69 -22.21
N CYS A 260 -14.14 -32.41 -23.28
CA CYS A 260 -15.06 -32.79 -24.35
C CYS A 260 -16.27 -33.60 -23.82
N ASN A 261 -16.12 -34.26 -22.67
CA ASN A 261 -17.17 -35.04 -22.03
C ASN A 261 -18.18 -34.23 -21.20
N TYR A 262 -17.98 -32.91 -21.00
CA TYR A 262 -18.80 -32.11 -20.07
C TYR A 262 -19.88 -31.20 -20.71
N ASP A 263 -19.63 -30.52 -21.85
CA ASP A 263 -20.65 -29.70 -22.57
C ASP A 263 -20.14 -29.15 -23.93
N SER A 264 -21.03 -28.99 -24.92
CA SER A 264 -20.83 -28.27 -26.20
C SER A 264 -20.41 -26.79 -26.07
N LYS A 265 -20.62 -26.15 -24.91
CA LYS A 265 -20.11 -24.80 -24.62
C LYS A 265 -18.62 -24.76 -24.31
N LEU A 266 -18.00 -25.91 -24.09
CA LEU A 266 -16.58 -26.06 -23.78
C LEU A 266 -15.70 -26.03 -25.03
N ASP A 267 -16.28 -26.17 -26.23
CA ASP A 267 -15.60 -26.02 -27.52
C ASP A 267 -14.84 -24.69 -27.61
N LYS A 268 -15.38 -23.59 -27.09
CA LYS A 268 -14.69 -22.28 -27.06
C LYS A 268 -13.50 -22.21 -26.09
N LEU A 269 -13.49 -23.03 -25.04
CA LEU A 269 -12.37 -23.14 -24.11
C LEU A 269 -11.30 -24.05 -24.70
N THR A 270 -11.70 -25.20 -25.26
CA THR A 270 -10.82 -26.11 -25.98
C THR A 270 -10.17 -25.37 -27.15
N ASP A 271 -10.93 -24.61 -27.95
CA ASP A 271 -10.41 -23.71 -28.98
C ASP A 271 -9.49 -22.63 -28.40
N TYR A 272 -9.80 -22.06 -27.23
CA TYR A 272 -8.94 -21.06 -26.61
C TYR A 272 -7.61 -21.65 -26.13
N VAL A 273 -7.64 -22.82 -25.50
CA VAL A 273 -6.48 -23.53 -24.99
C VAL A 273 -5.66 -24.08 -26.16
N ILE A 274 -6.28 -24.73 -27.14
CA ILE A 274 -5.60 -25.22 -28.36
C ILE A 274 -5.01 -24.05 -29.16
N LYS A 275 -5.75 -22.96 -29.36
CA LYS A 275 -5.29 -21.81 -30.16
C LYS A 275 -4.28 -20.91 -29.43
N ASN A 276 -4.31 -20.82 -28.10
CA ASN A 276 -3.31 -20.03 -27.34
C ASN A 276 -2.13 -20.85 -26.81
N ASP A 277 -2.26 -22.18 -26.68
CA ASP A 277 -1.24 -23.03 -26.05
C ASP A 277 -0.67 -24.14 -26.95
N VAL A 278 -1.31 -24.55 -28.06
CA VAL A 278 -0.89 -25.75 -28.84
C VAL A 278 -0.56 -25.46 -30.32
N GLU A 279 -1.45 -24.82 -31.10
CA GLU A 279 -1.27 -24.73 -32.56
C GLU A 279 -0.80 -23.34 -33.06
N ASP A 280 -1.17 -22.28 -32.35
CA ASP A 280 -0.94 -20.86 -32.75
C ASP A 280 -0.47 -20.04 -31.53
N ALA A 281 0.28 -20.71 -30.63
CA ALA A 281 0.46 -20.28 -29.27
C ALA A 281 1.05 -18.87 -29.18
N ARG A 282 0.21 -17.91 -28.76
CA ARG A 282 0.59 -16.50 -28.57
C ARG A 282 1.79 -16.38 -27.62
N PHE A 283 1.98 -17.35 -26.73
CA PHE A 283 3.11 -17.45 -25.81
C PHE A 283 3.69 -18.88 -25.79
N ALA A 284 5.00 -19.01 -25.95
CA ALA A 284 5.68 -20.29 -25.92
C ALA A 284 5.56 -20.98 -24.55
N VAL A 285 5.51 -22.31 -24.54
CA VAL A 285 5.45 -23.15 -23.33
C VAL A 285 6.52 -22.75 -22.31
N GLN A 286 7.74 -22.50 -22.79
CA GLN A 286 8.87 -22.12 -21.96
C GLN A 286 8.63 -20.78 -21.23
N MET A 287 7.78 -19.89 -21.74
CA MET A 287 7.49 -18.61 -21.10
C MET A 287 6.63 -18.81 -19.84
N TRP A 288 5.57 -19.60 -19.92
CA TRP A 288 4.65 -19.80 -18.79
C TRP A 288 5.00 -21.02 -17.92
N ASN A 289 5.90 -21.91 -18.35
CA ASN A 289 6.35 -23.04 -17.57
C ASN A 289 7.40 -22.67 -16.49
N HIS A 290 7.19 -23.23 -15.30
CA HIS A 290 7.93 -23.01 -14.06
C HIS A 290 8.48 -24.28 -13.43
N PHE A 291 8.36 -25.45 -14.07
CA PHE A 291 8.76 -26.76 -13.50
C PHE A 291 10.17 -26.70 -12.89
N ASN A 292 11.20 -26.41 -13.70
CA ASN A 292 12.60 -26.31 -13.24
C ASN A 292 12.93 -25.05 -12.39
N ASN A 293 11.92 -24.23 -12.02
CA ASN A 293 12.11 -22.98 -11.29
C ASN A 293 11.45 -23.01 -9.90
N ILE A 294 10.94 -24.16 -9.46
CA ILE A 294 10.26 -24.29 -8.19
C ILE A 294 11.27 -24.11 -7.05
N GLY A 295 10.99 -23.19 -6.13
CA GLY A 295 11.85 -22.91 -4.97
C GLY A 295 13.10 -22.07 -5.26
N ILE A 296 13.51 -21.96 -6.52
CA ILE A 296 14.64 -21.11 -6.95
C ILE A 296 14.24 -19.64 -6.96
N ARG A 297 13.01 -19.34 -7.37
CA ARG A 297 12.49 -17.96 -7.47
C ARG A 297 10.97 -17.87 -7.30
N PRO A 298 10.43 -16.67 -7.04
CA PRO A 298 8.99 -16.45 -7.02
C PRO A 298 8.37 -16.77 -8.39
N ARG A 299 7.31 -17.61 -8.40
CA ARG A 299 6.52 -17.96 -9.59
C ARG A 299 5.27 -17.09 -9.75
N THR A 300 4.95 -16.33 -8.71
CA THR A 300 3.76 -15.48 -8.60
C THR A 300 4.13 -14.08 -8.17
N ASN A 301 3.31 -13.12 -8.58
CA ASN A 301 3.42 -11.72 -8.21
C ASN A 301 2.61 -11.36 -6.95
N ASN A 302 2.25 -12.34 -6.11
CA ASN A 302 1.45 -12.13 -4.88
C ASN A 302 2.05 -11.08 -3.92
N HIS A 303 3.37 -10.95 -3.93
CA HIS A 303 4.08 -9.96 -3.13
C HIS A 303 3.89 -8.54 -3.68
N LEU A 304 3.74 -8.38 -5.00
CA LEU A 304 3.47 -7.11 -5.70
C LEU A 304 2.05 -6.66 -5.39
N GLU A 305 1.08 -7.58 -5.44
CA GLU A 305 -0.27 -7.30 -4.95
C GLU A 305 -0.29 -6.89 -3.46
N GLY A 306 0.53 -7.56 -2.64
CA GLY A 306 0.71 -7.21 -1.23
C GLY A 306 1.31 -5.82 -1.03
N TYR A 307 2.27 -5.46 -1.86
CA TYR A 307 2.87 -4.12 -1.90
C TYR A 307 1.84 -3.07 -2.35
N HIS A 308 1.13 -3.31 -3.45
CA HIS A 308 0.08 -2.42 -3.94
C HIS A 308 -1.06 -2.27 -2.94
N ARG A 309 -1.43 -3.32 -2.19
CA ARG A 309 -2.43 -3.24 -1.11
C ARG A 309 -1.98 -2.34 0.04
N GLN A 310 -0.68 -2.23 0.31
CA GLN A 310 -0.11 -1.30 1.29
C GLN A 310 0.04 0.12 0.74
N LEU A 311 0.30 0.24 -0.57
CA LEU A 311 0.48 1.52 -1.27
C LEU A 311 -0.86 2.25 -1.48
N ASN A 312 -1.90 1.53 -1.92
CA ASN A 312 -3.20 2.09 -2.32
C ASN A 312 -3.96 2.90 -1.24
N PRO A 313 -3.83 2.62 0.08
CA PRO A 313 -4.41 3.48 1.11
C PRO A 313 -3.60 4.75 1.36
N ARG A 314 -2.28 4.70 1.16
CA ARG A 314 -1.35 5.83 1.37
C ARG A 314 -1.37 6.80 0.21
N VAL A 315 -1.37 6.25 -1.00
CA VAL A 315 -1.58 6.98 -2.25
C VAL A 315 -3.07 6.95 -2.54
N ARG A 316 -3.77 8.05 -2.24
CA ARG A 316 -5.19 8.24 -2.62
C ARG A 316 -5.39 7.88 -4.10
N THR A 317 -6.64 7.54 -4.48
CA THR A 317 -6.94 7.24 -5.89
C THR A 317 -6.69 8.49 -6.74
N ASP A 318 -6.00 8.33 -7.87
CA ASP A 318 -5.59 9.40 -8.78
C ASP A 318 -4.82 10.55 -8.08
N PRO A 319 -3.68 10.25 -7.42
CA PRO A 319 -2.90 11.25 -6.69
C PRO A 319 -2.40 12.36 -7.63
N ASP A 320 -2.15 13.55 -7.07
CA ASP A 320 -1.32 14.50 -7.80
C ASP A 320 0.12 13.94 -7.94
N LEU A 321 0.85 14.43 -8.95
CA LEU A 321 2.20 13.94 -9.24
C LEU A 321 3.16 14.14 -8.05
N ARG A 322 2.97 15.19 -7.24
CA ARG A 322 3.84 15.49 -6.09
C ARG A 322 3.60 14.51 -4.95
N ALA A 323 2.35 14.19 -4.63
CA ALA A 323 1.95 13.21 -3.63
C ALA A 323 2.47 11.83 -4.00
N TRP A 324 2.36 11.46 -5.28
CA TRP A 324 2.94 10.21 -5.79
C TRP A 324 4.47 10.17 -5.65
N ILE A 325 5.18 11.24 -6.03
CA ILE A 325 6.66 11.33 -5.88
C ILE A 325 7.08 11.24 -4.40
N ASN A 326 6.33 11.86 -3.50
CA ASN A 326 6.64 11.83 -2.07
C ASN A 326 6.48 10.41 -1.49
N GLU A 327 5.43 9.69 -1.88
CA GLU A 327 5.24 8.30 -1.44
C GLU A 327 6.29 7.37 -2.03
N THR A 328 6.63 7.49 -3.33
CA THR A 328 7.66 6.63 -3.92
C THR A 328 9.02 6.85 -3.25
N ARG A 329 9.35 8.09 -2.88
CA ARG A 329 10.54 8.39 -2.08
C ARG A 329 10.48 7.79 -0.68
N SER A 330 9.33 7.85 -0.01
CA SER A 330 9.13 7.25 1.32
C SER A 330 9.27 5.72 1.25
N SER A 331 8.65 5.11 0.24
CA SER A 331 8.74 3.68 -0.06
C SER A 331 10.18 3.25 -0.33
N GLU A 332 10.92 3.98 -1.17
CA GLU A 332 12.33 3.68 -1.45
C GLU A 332 13.19 3.72 -0.17
N LYS A 333 13.04 4.76 0.66
CA LYS A 333 13.76 4.87 1.95
C LYS A 333 13.48 3.67 2.86
N SER A 334 12.20 3.30 3.02
CA SER A 334 11.81 2.15 3.83
C SER A 334 12.38 0.83 3.29
N VAL A 335 12.39 0.67 1.97
CA VAL A 335 12.95 -0.53 1.32
C VAL A 335 14.46 -0.63 1.50
N MET A 336 15.20 0.47 1.38
CA MET A 336 16.65 0.47 1.56
C MET A 336 17.05 0.21 3.01
N CYS A 337 16.37 0.83 3.97
CA CYS A 337 16.59 0.55 5.40
C CYS A 337 16.34 -0.93 5.71
N ARG A 338 15.25 -1.50 5.19
CA ARG A 338 14.94 -2.92 5.36
C ARG A 338 15.98 -3.83 4.70
N TYR A 339 16.47 -3.47 3.51
CA TYR A 339 17.54 -4.20 2.86
C TYR A 339 18.77 -4.27 3.76
N GLU A 340 19.22 -3.15 4.30
CA GLU A 340 20.39 -3.09 5.19
C GLU A 340 20.18 -3.92 6.47
N GLN A 341 18.99 -3.87 7.08
CA GLN A 341 18.65 -4.69 8.24
C GLN A 341 18.69 -6.19 7.93
N GLU A 342 18.10 -6.61 6.80
CA GLU A 342 18.07 -8.03 6.38
C GLU A 342 19.49 -8.55 6.11
N GLN A 343 20.34 -7.75 5.45
CA GLN A 343 21.75 -8.10 5.22
C GLN A 343 22.54 -8.20 6.54
N ALA A 344 22.31 -7.28 7.48
CA ALA A 344 23.00 -7.29 8.77
C ALA A 344 22.59 -8.48 9.65
N GLN A 345 21.29 -8.81 9.68
CA GLN A 345 20.77 -9.89 10.52
C GLN A 345 20.81 -11.27 9.85
N LYS A 346 21.08 -11.34 8.54
CA LYS A 346 21.02 -12.56 7.71
C LYS A 346 19.69 -13.31 7.83
N GLN A 347 18.59 -12.58 7.98
CA GLN A 347 17.26 -13.15 8.10
C GLN A 347 16.22 -12.20 7.51
N THR A 348 15.09 -12.76 7.08
CA THR A 348 13.97 -11.97 6.58
C THR A 348 13.30 -11.21 7.72
N THR A 349 13.08 -9.91 7.52
CA THR A 349 12.32 -9.06 8.47
C THR A 349 10.82 -9.32 8.39
N ARG A 350 10.35 -9.89 7.27
CA ARG A 350 8.92 -10.16 7.01
C ARG A 350 8.68 -11.65 6.80
N ARG A 351 8.06 -12.30 7.78
CA ARG A 351 7.72 -13.73 7.67
C ARG A 351 6.72 -13.98 6.54
N ARG A 352 7.07 -14.92 5.63
CA ARG A 352 6.10 -15.51 4.69
C ARG A 352 5.10 -16.37 5.48
N LYS A 353 3.83 -16.42 5.05
CA LYS A 353 2.85 -17.30 5.70
C LYS A 353 3.32 -18.76 5.62
N GLY A 354 3.26 -19.48 6.74
CA GLY A 354 3.76 -20.87 6.84
C GLY A 354 3.18 -21.81 5.79
N ARG A 355 1.91 -21.62 5.40
CA ARG A 355 1.25 -22.43 4.37
C ARG A 355 1.89 -22.30 2.98
N PHE A 356 2.31 -21.10 2.56
CA PHE A 356 3.01 -20.92 1.27
C PHE A 356 4.39 -21.56 1.28
N ILE A 357 5.08 -21.51 2.42
CA ILE A 357 6.36 -22.20 2.61
C ILE A 357 6.17 -23.72 2.51
N GLN A 358 5.11 -24.25 3.15
CA GLN A 358 4.78 -25.67 3.09
C GLN A 358 4.44 -26.13 1.68
N ASP A 359 3.63 -25.37 0.94
CA ASP A 359 3.27 -25.71 -0.44
C ASP A 359 4.47 -25.61 -1.40
N ASP A 360 5.33 -24.60 -1.24
CA ASP A 360 6.61 -24.52 -1.97
C ASP A 360 7.49 -25.74 -1.67
N ASN A 361 7.66 -26.10 -0.39
CA ASN A 361 8.47 -27.26 0.01
C ASN A 361 7.90 -28.58 -0.53
N LYS A 362 6.58 -28.75 -0.52
CA LYS A 362 5.91 -29.92 -1.11
C LYS A 362 6.18 -30.00 -2.61
N LEU A 363 6.07 -28.88 -3.33
CA LEU A 363 6.35 -28.84 -4.77
C LEU A 363 7.82 -29.14 -5.07
N MET A 364 8.76 -28.56 -4.32
CA MET A 364 10.20 -28.82 -4.48
C MET A 364 10.54 -30.30 -4.25
N TYR A 365 9.97 -30.90 -3.19
CA TYR A 365 10.18 -32.31 -2.89
C TYR A 365 9.59 -33.22 -3.98
N ALA A 366 8.38 -32.92 -4.43
CA ALA A 366 7.71 -33.68 -5.48
C ALA A 366 8.44 -33.58 -6.83
N GLU A 367 8.94 -32.40 -7.19
CA GLU A 367 9.75 -32.20 -8.40
C GLU A 367 11.02 -33.05 -8.34
N LYS A 368 11.76 -32.97 -7.23
CA LYS A 368 12.99 -33.74 -7.01
C LYS A 368 12.74 -35.25 -7.10
N THR A 369 11.63 -35.72 -6.52
CA THR A 369 11.22 -37.12 -6.54
C THR A 369 10.88 -37.55 -7.97
N TYR A 370 10.12 -36.75 -8.72
CA TYR A 370 9.81 -37.03 -10.12
C TYR A 370 11.08 -37.07 -11.00
N VAL A 371 12.04 -36.16 -10.79
CA VAL A 371 13.30 -36.17 -11.56
C VAL A 371 14.06 -37.48 -11.37
N GLN A 372 13.98 -38.07 -10.17
CA GLN A 372 14.64 -39.34 -9.83
C GLN A 372 13.85 -40.57 -10.30
N ASP A 373 12.58 -40.65 -9.93
CA ASP A 373 11.78 -41.87 -10.04
C ASP A 373 10.95 -41.92 -11.33
N LYS A 374 10.82 -40.79 -12.03
CA LYS A 374 10.00 -40.61 -13.25
C LYS A 374 8.52 -41.01 -13.09
N ASP A 375 8.02 -41.08 -11.85
CA ASP A 375 6.62 -41.33 -11.53
C ASP A 375 5.79 -40.04 -11.68
N PHE A 376 5.22 -39.85 -12.87
CA PHE A 376 4.38 -38.70 -13.17
C PHE A 376 3.05 -38.72 -12.40
N ASP A 377 2.47 -39.88 -12.13
CA ASP A 377 1.17 -40.00 -11.45
C ASP A 377 1.27 -39.56 -9.98
N ALA A 378 2.35 -39.91 -9.29
CA ALA A 378 2.65 -39.42 -7.95
C ALA A 378 2.88 -37.90 -7.94
N TYR A 379 3.58 -37.37 -8.95
CA TYR A 379 3.79 -35.94 -9.11
C TYR A 379 2.46 -35.19 -9.33
N GLN A 380 1.62 -35.69 -10.23
CA GLN A 380 0.34 -35.10 -10.58
C GLN A 380 -0.64 -35.05 -9.38
N LYS A 381 -0.63 -36.07 -8.50
CA LYS A 381 -1.39 -36.05 -7.24
C LYS A 381 -0.99 -34.88 -6.34
N THR A 382 0.31 -34.61 -6.22
CA THR A 382 0.82 -33.48 -5.43
C THR A 382 0.42 -32.14 -6.08
N LEU A 383 0.54 -32.04 -7.40
CA LEU A 383 0.11 -30.86 -8.15
C LEU A 383 -1.38 -30.55 -7.96
N ARG A 384 -2.25 -31.56 -7.96
CA ARG A 384 -3.69 -31.39 -7.70
C ARG A 384 -3.96 -30.82 -6.31
N SER A 385 -3.29 -31.34 -5.29
CA SER A 385 -3.41 -30.85 -3.91
C SER A 385 -3.04 -29.37 -3.79
N VAL A 386 -1.91 -28.97 -4.39
CA VAL A 386 -1.47 -27.56 -4.37
C VAL A 386 -2.35 -26.67 -5.24
N SER A 387 -2.84 -27.16 -6.37
CA SER A 387 -3.72 -26.40 -7.29
C SER A 387 -5.09 -26.09 -6.68
N HIS A 388 -5.62 -26.96 -5.82
CA HIS A 388 -6.81 -26.65 -5.02
C HIS A 388 -6.62 -25.40 -4.15
N HIS A 389 -5.43 -25.20 -3.56
CA HIS A 389 -5.13 -24.00 -2.79
C HIS A 389 -5.09 -22.74 -3.66
N TYR A 390 -4.51 -22.82 -4.87
CA TYR A 390 -4.51 -21.70 -5.82
C TYR A 390 -5.92 -21.27 -6.23
N ILE A 391 -6.85 -22.23 -6.43
CA ILE A 391 -8.25 -21.92 -6.72
C ILE A 391 -8.91 -21.12 -5.60
N HIS A 392 -8.67 -21.49 -4.33
CA HIS A 392 -9.21 -20.73 -3.19
C HIS A 392 -8.69 -19.28 -3.18
N ILE A 393 -7.38 -19.09 -3.39
CA ILE A 393 -6.77 -17.75 -3.45
C ILE A 393 -7.37 -16.91 -4.60
N ILE A 394 -7.59 -17.52 -5.77
CA ILE A 394 -8.17 -16.84 -6.93
C ILE A 394 -9.65 -16.48 -6.69
N LYS A 395 -10.41 -17.34 -6.00
CA LYS A 395 -11.79 -17.06 -5.59
C LYS A 395 -11.84 -15.87 -4.62
N ASP A 396 -11.02 -15.90 -3.58
CA ASP A 396 -10.94 -14.83 -2.58
C ASP A 396 -10.51 -13.48 -3.20
N ALA A 397 -9.64 -13.51 -4.21
CA ALA A 397 -9.22 -12.32 -4.94
C ALA A 397 -10.37 -11.70 -5.79
N LYS A 398 -11.29 -12.52 -6.32
CA LYS A 398 -12.34 -12.05 -7.23
C LYS A 398 -13.50 -11.39 -6.50
N ASP A 399 -13.86 -11.87 -5.31
CA ASP A 399 -14.90 -11.25 -4.47
C ASP A 399 -14.55 -9.78 -4.12
N SER A 400 -13.25 -9.45 -4.06
CA SER A 400 -12.77 -8.07 -3.89
C SER A 400 -12.81 -7.18 -5.15
N SER A 401 -12.94 -7.80 -6.34
CA SER A 401 -12.94 -7.12 -7.65
C SER A 401 -14.33 -6.95 -8.27
N ASP A 402 -15.25 -7.89 -8.04
CA ASP A 402 -16.61 -7.86 -8.58
C ASP A 402 -17.54 -6.90 -7.81
N GLU A 403 -17.24 -6.55 -6.55
CA GLU A 403 -17.99 -5.54 -5.78
C GLU A 403 -17.95 -4.12 -6.37
N LYS A 404 -17.05 -3.87 -7.34
CA LYS A 404 -16.87 -2.52 -7.93
C LYS A 404 -17.76 -2.22 -9.13
N GLN A 405 -18.62 -3.14 -9.58
CA GLN A 405 -19.47 -2.92 -10.77
C GLN A 405 -20.99 -2.93 -10.55
N HIS A 406 -21.50 -3.24 -9.35
CA HIS A 406 -22.94 -3.15 -9.08
C HIS A 406 -23.24 -2.42 -7.76
N ARG A 407 -23.30 -1.09 -7.83
CA ARG A 407 -24.12 -0.30 -6.90
C ARG A 407 -25.20 0.45 -7.67
N SER A 408 -26.35 -0.19 -7.76
CA SER A 408 -27.66 0.46 -7.80
C SER A 408 -28.66 -0.69 -7.72
N HIS A 409 -29.37 -0.80 -6.60
CA HIS A 409 -30.82 -1.04 -6.53
C HIS A 409 -31.20 -1.12 -5.05
N GLU A 410 -32.02 -0.17 -4.67
CA GLU A 410 -32.71 0.03 -3.40
C GLU A 410 -33.80 -1.02 -3.24
N TRP A 411 -33.90 -1.69 -2.08
CA TRP A 411 -35.12 -2.40 -1.69
C TRP A 411 -35.37 -2.38 -0.18
N GLN A 412 -36.65 -2.16 0.13
CA GLN A 412 -37.25 -1.79 1.41
C GLN A 412 -37.43 -2.98 2.36
N HIS A 413 -37.48 -2.67 3.66
CA HIS A 413 -37.74 -3.60 4.76
C HIS A 413 -39.21 -4.08 4.79
N THR A 414 -39.40 -5.38 5.08
CA THR A 414 -40.60 -5.87 5.79
C THR A 414 -40.20 -6.97 6.78
N THR A 415 -40.34 -6.69 8.07
CA THR A 415 -40.23 -7.66 9.16
C THR A 415 -41.63 -8.17 9.52
N SER A 416 -41.80 -9.49 9.64
CA SER A 416 -42.91 -10.08 10.40
C SER A 416 -42.34 -11.01 11.47
N GLU A 417 -42.56 -10.64 12.71
CA GLU A 417 -42.21 -11.41 13.91
C GLU A 417 -43.11 -12.63 14.07
N CYS A 418 -42.57 -13.72 14.58
CA CYS A 418 -43.37 -14.77 15.22
C CYS A 418 -42.61 -15.35 16.42
N SER A 419 -43.22 -15.20 17.60
CA SER A 419 -42.74 -15.66 18.91
C SER A 419 -43.29 -17.04 19.25
N ILE A 420 -42.50 -17.90 19.89
CA ILE A 420 -42.92 -19.17 20.55
C ILE A 420 -42.17 -19.26 21.91
N PRO A 421 -42.77 -19.81 23.00
CA PRO A 421 -42.41 -19.53 24.39
C PRO A 421 -41.23 -20.34 24.96
N LEU A 422 -40.56 -19.74 25.96
CA LEU A 422 -39.27 -20.13 26.53
C LEU A 422 -39.33 -21.24 27.61
N ASN A 423 -38.30 -22.08 27.64
CA ASN A 423 -38.06 -23.24 28.51
C ASN A 423 -37.07 -22.84 29.66
N PRO A 424 -37.08 -23.47 30.86
CA PRO A 424 -36.35 -22.98 32.05
C PRO A 424 -34.82 -22.87 31.95
N ASN A 425 -34.19 -23.46 30.91
CA ASN A 425 -32.75 -23.33 30.64
C ASN A 425 -32.37 -22.06 29.85
N GLU A 426 -33.34 -21.22 29.47
CA GLU A 426 -33.11 -19.97 28.75
C GLU A 426 -32.87 -18.77 29.68
N ALA A 427 -33.38 -18.79 30.91
CA ALA A 427 -33.19 -17.70 31.87
C ALA A 427 -31.71 -17.51 32.28
N ASP A 428 -30.96 -18.61 32.49
CA ASP A 428 -29.52 -18.56 32.80
C ASP A 428 -28.68 -18.10 31.59
N ARG A 429 -29.14 -18.39 30.37
CA ARG A 429 -28.50 -17.91 29.14
C ARG A 429 -28.76 -16.43 28.93
N GLU A 430 -30.00 -15.99 29.15
CA GLU A 430 -30.44 -14.60 29.01
C GLU A 430 -29.71 -13.69 30.00
N HIS A 431 -29.49 -14.14 31.23
CA HIS A 431 -28.66 -13.42 32.21
C HIS A 431 -27.20 -13.28 31.74
N ALA A 432 -26.59 -14.36 31.23
CA ALA A 432 -25.21 -14.33 30.74
C ALA A 432 -25.02 -13.44 29.49
N VAL A 433 -26.02 -13.42 28.58
CA VAL A 433 -26.03 -12.50 27.43
C VAL A 433 -26.12 -11.05 27.90
N THR A 434 -27.02 -10.77 28.85
CA THR A 434 -27.25 -9.43 29.38
C THR A 434 -26.01 -8.90 30.10
N GLU A 435 -25.34 -9.75 30.89
CA GLU A 435 -24.08 -9.40 31.56
C GLU A 435 -22.96 -9.09 30.55
N PHE A 436 -22.83 -9.88 29.49
CA PHE A 436 -21.88 -9.62 28.42
C PHE A 436 -22.15 -8.28 27.71
N LEU A 437 -23.39 -8.01 27.30
CA LEU A 437 -23.76 -6.77 26.63
C LEU A 437 -23.54 -5.55 27.54
N ALA A 438 -23.80 -5.67 28.84
CA ALA A 438 -23.49 -4.63 29.82
C ALA A 438 -21.98 -4.35 29.92
N GLN A 439 -21.12 -5.38 29.83
CA GLN A 439 -19.67 -5.20 29.80
C GLN A 439 -19.19 -4.51 28.52
N ILE A 440 -19.80 -4.84 27.38
CA ILE A 440 -19.55 -4.22 26.07
C ILE A 440 -19.93 -2.74 26.09
N ASP A 441 -21.09 -2.39 26.63
CA ASP A 441 -21.54 -1.00 26.73
C ASP A 441 -20.70 -0.18 27.72
N LEU A 442 -20.24 -0.79 28.81
CA LEU A 442 -19.28 -0.16 29.71
C LEU A 442 -17.96 0.18 28.98
N ILE A 443 -17.42 -0.74 28.18
CA ILE A 443 -16.19 -0.47 27.42
C ILE A 443 -16.41 0.65 26.39
N ARG A 444 -17.55 0.67 25.70
CA ARG A 444 -17.91 1.77 24.79
C ARG A 444 -17.97 3.12 25.50
N LEU A 445 -18.53 3.17 26.70
CA LEU A 445 -18.57 4.40 27.51
C LEU A 445 -17.14 4.90 27.83
N LEU A 446 -16.22 3.99 28.17
CA LEU A 446 -14.82 4.35 28.41
C LEU A 446 -14.12 4.84 27.14
N ILE A 447 -14.40 4.22 25.98
CA ILE A 447 -13.89 4.66 24.67
C ILE A 447 -14.40 6.06 24.32
N HIS A 448 -15.69 6.33 24.55
CA HIS A 448 -16.26 7.67 24.40
C HIS A 448 -15.57 8.69 25.30
N LYS A 449 -15.23 8.32 26.55
CA LYS A 449 -14.48 9.19 27.45
C LYS A 449 -13.07 9.51 26.93
N ILE A 450 -12.35 8.52 26.38
CA ILE A 450 -11.05 8.76 25.72
C ILE A 450 -11.22 9.73 24.54
N ARG A 451 -12.31 9.59 23.76
CA ARG A 451 -12.58 10.50 22.63
C ARG A 451 -12.77 11.94 23.09
N GLU A 452 -13.51 12.18 24.16
CA GLU A 452 -13.65 13.53 24.75
C GLU A 452 -12.31 14.08 25.22
N LEU A 453 -11.54 13.29 25.97
CA LEU A 453 -10.24 13.72 26.50
C LEU A 453 -9.23 14.00 25.38
N THR A 454 -9.29 13.26 24.26
CA THR A 454 -8.42 13.47 23.09
C THR A 454 -8.68 14.83 22.44
N GLU A 455 -9.95 15.25 22.32
CA GLU A 455 -10.28 16.57 21.79
C GLU A 455 -9.87 17.69 22.77
N ASP A 456 -9.98 17.46 24.08
CA ASP A 456 -9.47 18.40 25.09
C ASP A 456 -7.95 18.56 25.02
N VAL A 457 -7.19 17.46 24.88
CA VAL A 457 -5.74 17.48 24.70
C VAL A 457 -5.35 18.26 23.45
N LYS A 458 -6.05 18.02 22.33
CA LYS A 458 -5.86 18.76 21.08
C LYS A 458 -6.05 20.27 21.27
N ARG A 459 -7.08 20.68 22.00
CA ARG A 459 -7.35 22.09 22.30
C ARG A 459 -6.22 22.70 23.15
N ILE A 460 -5.80 22.02 24.22
CA ILE A 460 -4.72 22.50 25.09
C ILE A 460 -3.39 22.59 24.32
N HIS A 461 -3.05 21.58 23.51
CA HIS A 461 -1.88 21.58 22.62
C HIS A 461 -1.89 22.75 21.63
N GLN A 462 -3.06 23.19 21.15
CA GLN A 462 -3.16 24.36 20.27
C GLN A 462 -2.95 25.67 21.03
N GLU A 463 -3.49 25.78 22.24
CA GLU A 463 -3.33 26.95 23.12
C GLU A 463 -1.86 27.11 23.59
N MET A 464 -1.15 26.00 23.86
CA MET A 464 0.27 25.99 24.26
C MET A 464 1.27 26.41 23.16
N ILE A 465 0.81 26.58 21.91
CA ILE A 465 1.67 27.06 20.82
C ILE A 465 1.96 28.57 20.96
N GLU A 466 1.17 29.29 21.75
CA GLU A 466 1.30 30.74 21.94
C GLU A 466 2.38 31.11 22.97
N PRO A 467 3.18 32.18 22.73
CA PRO A 467 4.36 32.53 23.53
C PRO A 467 4.08 33.02 24.97
N LEU A 468 2.82 33.03 25.41
CA LEU A 468 2.36 33.44 26.74
C LEU A 468 1.31 32.46 27.26
N SER A 469 1.67 31.17 27.29
CA SER A 469 0.77 30.11 27.76
C SER A 469 0.66 30.12 29.28
N ASP A 470 -0.56 29.97 29.82
CA ASP A 470 -0.79 29.91 31.27
C ASP A 470 -0.20 28.60 31.85
N PRO A 471 0.66 28.66 32.89
CA PRO A 471 1.25 27.49 33.55
C PRO A 471 0.23 26.42 33.99
N GLN A 472 -1.04 26.78 34.20
CA GLN A 472 -2.10 25.84 34.54
C GLN A 472 -2.50 24.91 33.39
N LEU A 473 -2.26 25.29 32.12
CA LEU A 473 -2.57 24.44 30.97
C LEU A 473 -1.67 23.19 30.92
N GLY A 474 -0.39 23.33 31.29
CA GLY A 474 0.54 22.20 31.34
C GLY A 474 0.09 21.13 32.35
N GLN A 475 -0.37 21.55 33.53
CA GLN A 475 -0.92 20.62 34.53
C GLN A 475 -2.22 19.96 34.04
N GLN A 476 -3.12 20.72 33.41
CA GLN A 476 -4.35 20.18 32.84
C GLN A 476 -4.08 19.16 31.71
N LEU A 477 -3.02 19.38 30.94
CA LEU A 477 -2.58 18.45 29.91
C LEU A 477 -2.04 17.15 30.53
N ASP A 478 -1.18 17.27 31.53
CA ASP A 478 -0.60 16.11 32.24
C ASP A 478 -1.71 15.27 32.90
N ASP A 479 -2.70 15.91 33.53
CA ASP A 479 -3.85 15.24 34.16
C ASP A 479 -4.71 14.49 33.13
N LYS A 480 -5.05 15.14 32.00
CA LYS A 480 -5.85 14.50 30.93
C LYS A 480 -5.10 13.37 30.23
N THR A 481 -3.80 13.53 30.04
CA THR A 481 -2.92 12.48 29.48
C THR A 481 -2.89 11.26 30.41
N ALA A 482 -2.79 11.48 31.73
CA ALA A 482 -2.84 10.43 32.72
C ALA A 482 -4.20 9.71 32.72
N ASP A 483 -5.31 10.44 32.61
CA ASP A 483 -6.65 9.89 32.51
C ASP A 483 -6.84 9.01 31.27
N ILE A 484 -6.38 9.47 30.09
CA ILE A 484 -6.42 8.68 28.86
C ILE A 484 -5.62 7.39 29.03
N LYS A 485 -4.41 7.45 29.59
CA LYS A 485 -3.57 6.27 29.85
C LYS A 485 -4.24 5.28 30.81
N ASN A 486 -4.86 5.78 31.88
CA ASN A 486 -5.57 4.94 32.85
C ASN A 486 -6.80 4.27 32.23
N LEU A 487 -7.57 5.00 31.42
CA LEU A 487 -8.72 4.47 30.68
C LEU A 487 -8.29 3.44 29.64
N ALA A 488 -7.22 3.71 28.90
CA ALA A 488 -6.68 2.80 27.89
C ALA A 488 -6.22 1.48 28.53
N ARG A 489 -5.46 1.53 29.62
CA ARG A 489 -5.07 0.33 30.38
C ARG A 489 -6.27 -0.46 30.91
N ASN A 490 -7.30 0.23 31.39
CA ASN A 490 -8.53 -0.40 31.88
C ASN A 490 -9.30 -1.11 30.74
N ILE A 491 -9.46 -0.45 29.59
CA ILE A 491 -10.10 -1.04 28.40
C ILE A 491 -9.31 -2.25 27.91
N SER A 492 -7.98 -2.15 27.78
CA SER A 492 -7.11 -3.27 27.38
C SER A 492 -7.29 -4.49 28.29
N GLN A 493 -7.27 -4.29 29.61
CA GLN A 493 -7.47 -5.39 30.57
C GLN A 493 -8.88 -6.01 30.48
N LYS A 494 -9.93 -5.19 30.29
CA LYS A 494 -11.30 -5.67 30.11
C LYS A 494 -11.46 -6.46 28.82
N LEU A 495 -10.88 -5.99 27.71
CA LEU A 495 -10.90 -6.69 26.42
C LEU A 495 -10.14 -8.01 26.47
N GLN A 496 -8.96 -8.04 27.09
CA GLN A 496 -8.19 -9.28 27.28
C GLN A 496 -8.98 -10.33 28.09
N ARG A 497 -9.68 -9.90 29.16
CA ARG A 497 -10.53 -10.80 29.94
C ARG A 497 -11.72 -11.34 29.13
N LEU A 498 -12.40 -10.48 28.37
CA LEU A 498 -13.50 -10.87 27.49
C LEU A 498 -13.04 -11.88 26.43
N GLU A 499 -11.89 -11.65 25.82
CA GLU A 499 -11.33 -12.55 24.81
C GLU A 499 -10.87 -13.88 25.41
N GLN A 500 -10.23 -13.87 26.59
CA GLN A 500 -9.83 -15.09 27.27
C GLN A 500 -11.04 -15.92 27.71
N ALA A 501 -12.09 -15.26 28.21
CA ALA A 501 -13.36 -15.92 28.53
C ALA A 501 -14.02 -16.53 27.28
N HIS A 502 -13.98 -15.82 26.14
CA HIS A 502 -14.49 -16.32 24.86
C HIS A 502 -13.70 -17.53 24.32
N LYS A 503 -12.37 -17.50 24.39
CA LYS A 503 -11.49 -18.61 23.99
C LYS A 503 -11.72 -19.86 24.83
N ASN A 504 -11.94 -19.71 26.14
CA ASN A 504 -12.15 -20.84 27.05
C ASN A 504 -13.49 -21.57 26.85
N GLN A 505 -14.45 -20.99 26.12
CA GLN A 505 -15.76 -21.60 25.82
C GLN A 505 -15.74 -22.52 24.58
N HIS A 506 -14.71 -23.36 24.43
CA HIS A 506 -14.52 -24.26 23.27
C HIS A 506 -15.71 -25.20 22.99
N VAL A 507 -16.51 -25.55 24.00
CA VAL A 507 -17.65 -26.47 23.89
C VAL A 507 -18.83 -25.87 23.10
N ASN A 508 -18.84 -24.55 22.87
CA ASN A 508 -19.94 -23.81 22.22
C ASN A 508 -19.56 -23.16 20.88
N GLN A 509 -18.42 -23.52 20.27
CA GLN A 509 -18.00 -23.00 18.97
C GLN A 509 -19.09 -23.23 17.91
N GLY A 510 -19.53 -22.14 17.27
CA GLY A 510 -20.53 -22.15 16.18
C GLY A 510 -21.96 -21.78 16.59
N ASN A 511 -22.29 -21.69 17.89
CA ASN A 511 -23.62 -21.24 18.30
C ASN A 511 -23.83 -19.72 18.03
N ALA A 512 -25.07 -19.26 17.96
CA ALA A 512 -25.39 -17.85 17.64
C ALA A 512 -24.82 -16.86 18.65
N GLN A 513 -24.83 -17.22 19.94
CA GLN A 513 -24.29 -16.42 21.03
C GLN A 513 -22.77 -16.23 20.91
N TRP A 514 -22.05 -17.30 20.60
CA TRP A 514 -20.60 -17.33 20.46
C TRP A 514 -20.15 -16.43 19.30
N ARG A 515 -20.88 -16.46 18.18
CA ARG A 515 -20.66 -15.56 17.03
C ARG A 515 -21.00 -14.11 17.34
N MET A 516 -22.09 -13.86 18.07
CA MET A 516 -22.46 -12.52 18.51
C MET A 516 -21.39 -11.93 19.43
N THR A 517 -20.95 -12.69 20.43
CA THR A 517 -19.87 -12.30 21.35
C THR A 517 -18.55 -12.04 20.62
N GLU A 518 -18.16 -12.92 19.69
CA GLU A 518 -16.97 -12.75 18.86
C GLU A 518 -17.03 -11.45 18.03
N SER A 519 -18.15 -11.19 17.36
CA SER A 519 -18.35 -9.97 16.57
C SER A 519 -18.30 -8.70 17.42
N HIS A 520 -18.89 -8.72 18.63
CA HIS A 520 -18.89 -7.56 19.53
C HIS A 520 -17.48 -7.26 20.09
N ILE A 521 -16.73 -8.29 20.48
CA ILE A 521 -15.34 -8.13 20.96
C ILE A 521 -14.47 -7.51 19.87
N PHE A 522 -14.56 -8.02 18.63
CA PHE A 522 -13.81 -7.47 17.51
C PHE A 522 -14.17 -6.01 17.20
N ASN A 523 -15.47 -5.69 17.11
CA ASN A 523 -15.92 -4.34 16.77
C ASN A 523 -15.43 -3.31 17.80
N ILE A 524 -15.49 -3.64 19.09
CA ILE A 524 -15.00 -2.75 20.16
C ILE A 524 -13.47 -2.68 20.18
N THR A 525 -12.78 -3.79 19.91
CA THR A 525 -11.30 -3.79 19.81
C THR A 525 -10.84 -2.89 18.67
N LYS A 526 -11.54 -2.92 17.54
CA LYS A 526 -11.31 -2.01 16.41
C LYS A 526 -11.62 -0.56 16.76
N GLU A 527 -12.76 -0.29 17.39
CA GLU A 527 -13.13 1.07 17.81
C GLU A 527 -12.10 1.66 18.80
N PHE A 528 -11.60 0.83 19.71
CA PHE A 528 -10.54 1.21 20.63
C PHE A 528 -9.21 1.48 19.91
N TYR A 529 -8.83 0.62 18.97
CA TYR A 529 -7.63 0.82 18.14
C TYR A 529 -7.71 2.12 17.33
N ASP A 530 -8.85 2.41 16.71
CA ASP A 530 -9.07 3.61 15.90
C ASP A 530 -8.97 4.89 16.75
N ILE A 531 -9.55 4.91 17.97
CA ILE A 531 -9.44 6.10 18.84
C ILE A 531 -8.03 6.31 19.38
N MET A 532 -7.32 5.22 19.71
CA MET A 532 -5.93 5.33 20.17
C MET A 532 -5.02 5.81 19.04
N ASN A 533 -5.21 5.33 17.81
CA ASN A 533 -4.47 5.84 16.64
C ASN A 533 -4.72 7.34 16.44
N LYS A 534 -5.97 7.79 16.54
CA LYS A 534 -6.29 9.21 16.45
C LYS A 534 -5.58 10.02 17.54
N TYR A 535 -5.57 9.54 18.78
CA TYR A 535 -4.81 10.16 19.86
C TYR A 535 -3.31 10.25 19.56
N ASN A 536 -2.70 9.19 19.01
CA ASN A 536 -1.29 9.19 18.60
C ASN A 536 -0.98 10.15 17.44
N GLU A 537 -1.87 10.25 16.45
CA GLU A 537 -1.77 11.23 15.35
C GLU A 537 -1.73 12.66 15.88
N GLU A 538 -2.57 13.02 16.86
CA GLU A 538 -2.58 14.36 17.46
C GLU A 538 -1.26 14.69 18.20
N TYR A 539 -0.60 13.72 18.83
CA TYR A 539 0.72 13.90 19.46
C TYR A 539 1.83 14.11 18.43
N CYS A 540 1.84 13.30 17.36
CA CYS A 540 2.78 13.46 16.25
C CYS A 540 2.61 14.83 15.57
N GLU A 541 1.38 15.25 15.31
CA GLU A 541 1.10 16.55 14.71
C GLU A 541 1.55 17.72 15.59
N HIS A 542 1.35 17.63 16.91
CA HIS A 542 1.80 18.67 17.82
C HIS A 542 3.34 18.71 17.92
N ARG A 543 4.02 17.56 18.00
CA ARG A 543 5.49 17.47 17.95
C ARG A 543 6.04 18.14 16.69
N ASP A 544 5.48 17.81 15.52
CA ASP A 544 5.93 18.34 14.25
C ASP A 544 5.70 19.87 14.17
N ARG A 545 4.58 20.38 14.68
CA ARG A 545 4.31 21.83 14.74
C ARG A 545 5.22 22.57 15.73
N SER A 546 5.59 21.93 16.84
CA SER A 546 6.51 22.48 17.84
C SER A 546 7.97 22.46 17.35
N GLY A 547 8.38 21.45 16.57
CA GLY A 547 9.70 21.37 15.94
C GLY A 547 9.89 22.26 14.70
N SER A 548 8.85 22.48 13.90
CA SER A 548 8.96 23.12 12.57
C SER A 548 9.21 24.65 12.55
N ARG A 549 9.56 25.30 13.68
CA ARG A 549 9.63 26.78 13.74
C ARG A 549 11.03 27.42 13.74
N LYS A 550 12.14 26.68 13.80
CA LYS A 550 13.51 27.22 13.53
C LYS A 550 14.44 26.16 12.90
N THR A 551 15.42 26.63 12.14
CA THR A 551 16.34 25.91 11.23
C THR A 551 17.19 24.83 11.92
N ASP A 552 17.14 23.61 11.38
CA ASP A 552 17.58 22.34 11.99
C ASP A 552 19.08 22.19 12.27
N ASP A 553 20.00 22.42 11.32
CA ASP A 553 21.32 21.76 11.46
C ASP A 553 22.24 22.26 12.60
N GLU A 554 22.19 23.54 12.98
CA GLU A 554 23.04 24.11 14.07
C GLU A 554 22.39 23.99 15.46
N LEU A 555 21.06 23.87 15.52
CA LEU A 555 20.32 23.70 16.76
C LEU A 555 20.32 22.25 17.21
N GLU A 556 20.22 21.30 16.27
CA GLU A 556 20.23 19.87 16.55
C GLU A 556 21.58 19.40 17.14
N GLU A 557 22.71 19.99 16.70
CA GLU A 557 24.05 19.73 17.26
C GLU A 557 24.22 20.30 18.69
N ILE A 558 23.56 21.42 19.02
CA ILE A 558 23.53 21.99 20.38
C ILE A 558 22.62 21.18 21.29
N ILE A 559 21.59 20.55 20.72
CA ILE A 559 20.58 19.74 21.41
C ILE A 559 21.11 18.33 21.72
N GLU A 560 21.85 17.69 20.80
CA GLU A 560 22.46 16.36 21.00
C GLU A 560 23.58 16.34 22.04
N LYS A 561 24.28 17.46 22.26
CA LYS A 561 25.44 17.52 23.17
C LYS A 561 25.09 17.72 24.66
N GLY A 562 23.81 17.74 25.03
CA GLY A 562 23.39 17.83 26.43
C GLY A 562 23.41 19.26 26.95
N PHE A 563 22.22 19.84 27.07
CA PHE A 563 21.96 21.24 27.42
C PHE A 563 22.12 21.51 28.93
N GLN A 564 23.34 21.40 29.48
CA GLN A 564 23.65 21.83 30.85
C GLN A 564 24.05 23.32 30.95
N GLY A 565 24.12 24.05 29.82
CA GLY A 565 24.70 25.40 29.73
C GLY A 565 23.72 26.58 29.57
N ALA A 566 22.41 26.35 29.46
CA ALA A 566 21.43 27.41 29.19
C ALA A 566 21.25 28.41 30.33
N HIS A 567 21.28 27.90 31.57
CA HIS A 567 21.19 28.73 32.76
C HIS A 567 22.40 29.68 32.84
N THR A 568 23.58 29.24 32.41
CA THR A 568 24.79 30.05 32.29
C THR A 568 24.70 31.08 31.16
N PHE A 569 24.01 30.77 30.06
CA PHE A 569 23.78 31.69 28.94
C PHE A 569 22.73 32.78 29.27
N SER A 570 21.66 32.44 29.99
CA SER A 570 20.63 33.37 30.47
C SER A 570 21.17 34.40 31.49
N ILE A 571 22.21 34.02 32.24
CA ILE A 571 22.90 34.90 33.22
C ILE A 571 23.91 35.83 32.53
N MET A 572 24.45 35.49 31.36
CA MET A 572 25.52 36.24 30.67
C MET A 572 25.04 37.31 29.68
N VAL A 573 23.73 37.42 29.39
CA VAL A 573 23.21 38.26 28.30
C VAL A 573 22.27 39.37 28.82
N ASP A 574 22.67 40.63 28.65
CA ASP A 574 22.01 41.83 29.20
C ASP A 574 20.70 42.26 28.50
N THR A 575 20.26 41.56 27.44
CA THR A 575 19.05 41.93 26.70
C THR A 575 17.85 41.06 27.08
N GLU A 576 16.83 41.67 27.69
CA GLU A 576 15.57 41.04 28.13
C GLU A 576 14.91 40.18 27.04
N GLN A 577 14.97 40.59 25.77
CA GLN A 577 14.38 39.86 24.65
C GLN A 577 15.03 38.49 24.38
N ILE A 578 16.36 38.41 24.54
CA ILE A 578 17.09 37.15 24.34
C ILE A 578 16.83 36.21 25.53
N ARG A 579 16.72 36.76 26.74
CA ARG A 579 16.33 36.01 27.95
C ARG A 579 14.94 35.38 27.82
N GLN A 580 13.94 36.15 27.40
CA GLN A 580 12.59 35.65 27.15
C GLN A 580 12.56 34.59 26.03
N THR A 581 13.35 34.78 24.98
CA THR A 581 13.47 33.79 23.89
C THR A 581 14.12 32.49 24.35
N ALA A 582 15.12 32.55 25.23
CA ALA A 582 15.80 31.38 25.78
C ALA A 582 14.89 30.58 26.72
N ILE A 583 14.15 31.25 27.62
CA ILE A 583 13.15 30.62 28.50
C ILE A 583 12.08 29.90 27.66
N PHE A 584 11.58 30.54 26.62
CA PHE A 584 10.60 29.95 25.71
C PHE A 584 11.13 28.71 24.97
N ILE A 585 12.40 28.71 24.56
CA ILE A 585 13.03 27.53 23.92
C ILE A 585 13.20 26.38 24.92
N GLU A 586 13.55 26.69 26.18
CA GLU A 586 13.70 25.69 27.23
C GLU A 586 12.35 25.04 27.60
N GLU A 587 11.29 25.83 27.73
CA GLU A 587 9.93 25.31 27.97
C GLU A 587 9.44 24.44 26.80
N ARG A 588 9.65 24.88 25.56
CA ARG A 588 9.38 24.10 24.34
C ARG A 588 10.09 22.74 24.32
N HIS A 589 11.36 22.72 24.72
CA HIS A 589 12.15 21.48 24.74
C HIS A 589 11.63 20.50 25.79
N ARG A 590 11.28 21.00 26.98
CA ARG A 590 10.67 20.18 28.05
C ARG A 590 9.34 19.57 27.60
N ASP A 591 8.54 20.33 26.86
CA ASP A 591 7.29 19.83 26.29
C ASP A 591 7.54 18.73 25.24
N ILE A 592 8.51 18.92 24.34
CA ILE A 592 8.89 17.90 23.34
C ILE A 592 9.35 16.59 24.00
N GLN A 593 10.20 16.67 25.03
CA GLN A 593 10.64 15.48 25.77
C GLN A 593 9.47 14.73 26.43
N LYS A 594 8.50 15.46 27.01
CA LYS A 594 7.28 14.86 27.56
C LYS A 594 6.43 14.16 26.49
N LEU A 595 6.32 14.77 25.30
CA LEU A 595 5.60 14.18 24.16
C LEU A 595 6.28 12.90 23.67
N GLU A 596 7.61 12.90 23.53
CA GLU A 596 8.38 11.72 23.12
C GLU A 596 8.21 10.57 24.11
N HIS A 597 8.37 10.84 25.40
CA HIS A 597 8.16 9.83 26.44
C HIS A 597 6.72 9.30 26.44
N SER A 598 5.72 10.15 26.20
CA SER A 598 4.32 9.71 26.09
C SER A 598 4.05 8.89 24.82
N ILE A 599 4.75 9.14 23.71
CA ILE A 599 4.64 8.35 22.47
C ILE A 599 5.27 6.96 22.66
N GLU A 600 6.41 6.88 23.35
CA GLU A 600 7.05 5.61 23.71
C GLU A 600 6.13 4.73 24.57
N GLU A 601 5.51 5.29 25.61
CA GLU A 601 4.57 4.53 26.46
C GLU A 601 3.30 4.08 25.72
N LEU A 602 2.85 4.84 24.70
CA LEU A 602 1.73 4.45 23.85
C LEU A 602 2.10 3.28 22.91
N HIS A 603 3.34 3.26 22.42
CA HIS A 603 3.86 2.23 21.53
C HIS A 603 3.71 0.82 22.12
N ASP A 604 4.00 0.65 23.41
CA ASP A 604 3.86 -0.62 24.12
C ASP A 604 2.39 -1.08 24.18
N MET A 605 1.45 -0.16 24.40
CA MET A 605 0.01 -0.48 24.37
C MET A 605 -0.48 -0.83 22.96
N PHE A 606 0.10 -0.23 21.92
CA PHE A 606 -0.22 -0.54 20.52
C PHE A 606 0.29 -1.91 20.07
N ALA A 607 1.45 -2.36 20.58
CA ALA A 607 1.96 -3.69 20.27
C ALA A 607 0.97 -4.78 20.72
N ASP A 608 0.41 -4.63 21.92
CA ASP A 608 -0.61 -5.53 22.47
C ASP A 608 -1.92 -5.45 21.68
N LEU A 609 -2.40 -4.25 21.34
CA LEU A 609 -3.62 -4.08 20.56
C LEU A 609 -3.50 -4.58 19.12
N ALA A 610 -2.36 -4.35 18.47
CA ALA A 610 -2.08 -4.86 17.14
C ALA A 610 -2.02 -6.39 17.14
N LEU A 611 -1.48 -7.01 18.20
CA LEU A 611 -1.53 -8.45 18.38
C LEU A 611 -2.98 -8.95 18.50
N LEU A 612 -3.79 -8.35 19.36
CA LEU A 612 -5.20 -8.73 19.56
C LEU A 612 -6.03 -8.63 18.27
N VAL A 613 -5.90 -7.53 17.52
CA VAL A 613 -6.59 -7.30 16.24
C VAL A 613 -6.10 -8.24 15.14
N THR A 614 -4.81 -8.62 15.14
CA THR A 614 -4.25 -9.53 14.12
C THR A 614 -4.63 -10.98 14.36
N THR A 615 -4.75 -11.44 15.62
CA THR A 615 -5.23 -12.80 15.93
C THR A 615 -6.72 -13.00 15.63
N GLN A 616 -7.56 -11.97 15.67
CA GLN A 616 -9.02 -12.09 15.46
C GLN A 616 -9.48 -11.83 14.01
N ARG A 617 -8.62 -11.29 13.13
CA ARG A 617 -8.99 -10.94 11.74
C ARG A 617 -9.28 -12.14 10.84
N GLU A 618 -9.00 -13.37 11.28
CA GLU A 618 -9.23 -14.58 10.47
C GLU A 618 -10.71 -15.03 10.43
N MET A 619 -11.62 -14.49 11.26
CA MET A 619 -13.01 -15.02 11.36
C MET A 619 -14.17 -14.07 11.04
N ILE A 620 -13.97 -12.75 10.84
CA ILE A 620 -15.11 -11.78 10.88
C ILE A 620 -15.29 -10.94 9.61
N ASP A 621 -14.38 -10.97 8.63
CA ASP A 621 -14.54 -10.22 7.38
C ASP A 621 -15.46 -10.94 6.36
N ASN A 622 -16.59 -11.48 6.81
CA ASN A 622 -17.66 -11.95 5.94
C ASN A 622 -18.98 -12.09 6.71
N ILE A 623 -19.81 -11.04 6.75
CA ILE A 623 -21.23 -11.16 7.13
C ILE A 623 -21.87 -12.29 6.30
N HIS A 624 -21.48 -12.44 5.03
CA HIS A 624 -21.90 -13.53 4.15
C HIS A 624 -21.43 -14.93 4.61
N GLN A 625 -20.24 -15.11 5.20
CA GLN A 625 -19.79 -16.38 5.76
C GLN A 625 -20.46 -16.67 7.09
N ASN A 626 -20.70 -15.66 7.92
CA ASN A 626 -21.43 -15.85 9.19
C ASN A 626 -22.91 -16.17 8.93
N VAL A 627 -23.53 -15.58 7.90
CA VAL A 627 -24.88 -15.94 7.41
C VAL A 627 -24.87 -17.29 6.69
N SER A 628 -23.87 -17.60 5.87
CA SER A 628 -23.75 -18.91 5.20
C SER A 628 -23.55 -20.05 6.19
N LYS A 629 -22.68 -19.87 7.20
CA LYS A 629 -22.53 -20.82 8.32
C LYS A 629 -23.82 -20.96 9.13
N ALA A 630 -24.63 -19.90 9.26
CA ALA A 630 -25.96 -20.03 9.88
C ALA A 630 -26.92 -20.85 9.01
N ALA A 631 -26.90 -20.66 7.68
CA ALA A 631 -27.66 -21.47 6.73
C ALA A 631 -27.25 -22.95 6.75
N GLU A 632 -25.97 -23.26 6.95
CA GLU A 632 -25.45 -24.63 7.10
C GLU A 632 -26.02 -25.38 8.32
N TYR A 633 -26.45 -24.70 9.38
CA TYR A 633 -27.16 -25.34 10.51
C TYR A 633 -28.69 -25.43 10.30
N VAL A 634 -29.26 -24.51 9.52
CA VAL A 634 -30.70 -24.50 9.18
C VAL A 634 -31.03 -25.62 8.19
N ILE A 635 -30.15 -25.92 7.23
CA ILE A 635 -30.39 -26.95 6.20
C ILE A 635 -30.57 -28.36 6.81
N PRO A 636 -29.68 -28.86 7.70
CA PRO A 636 -29.88 -30.14 8.39
C PRO A 636 -31.11 -30.13 9.30
N ALA A 637 -31.41 -29.00 9.95
CA ALA A 637 -32.59 -28.89 10.81
C ALA A 637 -33.90 -28.97 10.01
N VAL A 638 -33.96 -28.33 8.84
CA VAL A 638 -35.10 -28.43 7.91
C VAL A 638 -35.23 -29.86 7.39
N GLN A 639 -34.13 -30.50 7.00
CA GLN A 639 -34.13 -31.90 6.56
C GLN A 639 -34.59 -32.87 7.67
N ALA A 640 -34.13 -32.67 8.91
CA ALA A 640 -34.55 -33.46 10.06
C ALA A 640 -36.05 -33.26 10.38
N VAL A 641 -36.57 -32.04 10.23
CA VAL A 641 -38.00 -31.75 10.38
C VAL A 641 -38.81 -32.39 9.25
N GLU A 642 -38.34 -32.36 8.00
CA GLU A 642 -38.98 -33.03 6.88
C GLU A 642 -39.02 -34.56 7.06
N GLU A 643 -37.94 -35.16 7.54
CA GLU A 643 -37.90 -36.58 7.89
C GLU A 643 -38.85 -36.90 9.04
N ALA A 644 -38.87 -36.08 10.09
CA ALA A 644 -39.81 -36.24 11.20
C ALA A 644 -41.28 -36.13 10.73
N VAL A 645 -41.59 -35.25 9.78
CA VAL A 645 -42.91 -35.14 9.15
C VAL A 645 -43.23 -36.38 8.29
N LYS A 646 -42.28 -36.91 7.54
CA LYS A 646 -42.43 -38.17 6.78
C LYS A 646 -42.66 -39.36 7.71
N ILE A 647 -41.95 -39.43 8.83
CA ILE A 647 -42.16 -40.46 9.85
C ILE A 647 -43.54 -40.30 10.47
N LYS A 648 -43.94 -39.09 10.91
CA LYS A 648 -45.27 -38.81 11.47
C LYS A 648 -46.41 -39.18 10.51
N THR A 649 -46.27 -38.88 9.22
CA THR A 649 -47.27 -39.23 8.20
C THR A 649 -47.31 -40.73 7.91
N LYS A 650 -46.17 -41.43 7.92
CA LYS A 650 -46.11 -42.90 7.85
C LYS A 650 -46.72 -43.56 9.08
N SER A 651 -46.41 -43.10 10.29
CA SER A 651 -47.01 -43.59 11.54
C SER A 651 -48.52 -43.37 11.58
N ARG A 652 -49.03 -42.27 11.00
CA ARG A 652 -50.48 -42.04 10.84
C ARG A 652 -51.13 -42.98 9.82
N LYS A 653 -50.41 -43.46 8.80
CA LYS A 653 -50.91 -44.45 7.84
C LYS A 653 -50.96 -45.86 8.42
N VAL A 654 -50.06 -46.20 9.35
CA VAL A 654 -50.06 -47.50 10.04
C VAL A 654 -51.21 -47.64 11.04
N ASN A 655 -51.71 -46.53 11.59
CA ASN A 655 -52.89 -46.53 12.48
C ASN A 655 -54.24 -46.64 11.73
N ILE A 656 -54.25 -46.89 10.42
CA ILE A 656 -55.45 -47.23 9.65
C ILE A 656 -55.24 -48.61 9.02
N SER A 657 -55.12 -49.62 9.87
CA SER A 657 -55.31 -51.03 9.52
C SER A 657 -55.88 -51.66 10.79
N ILE A 658 -57.19 -51.86 10.77
CA ILE A 658 -57.99 -52.56 11.79
C ILE A 658 -57.54 -54.02 11.86
#